data_AF-A0A7I8VQN7-F1
#
_entry.id   AF-A0A7I8VQN7-F1
#
_cell.length_a   1.000
_cell.length_b   1.000
_cell.length_c   1.000
_cell.angle_alpha   90.00
_cell.angle_beta   90.00
_cell.angle_gamma   90.00
#
_symmetry.space_group_name_H-M   'P 1'
#
loop_
_entity.id
_entity.type
_entity.pdbx_description
1 polymer ?
#
loop_
_entity_poly.entity_id
_entity_poly.type
_entity_poly.pdbx_seq_one_letter_code
_entity_poly.pdbx_strand_id
1 'polypeptide(L)'
;MLSKPKTWITGSSWKAKDKHSLENLKLIYNLLYKHQNVTESNKDNLVETLRVLPEILAWGEKHDSMVLDFFMEKNMLAFFLRYMKQKNGHYISLQMLQSLNLIFQNINNNPFIYYLLSNNHVNSIILHKFDFSNEEVMAYYITFLKLLSFKLNESTIHFFYNEHVNDFALYTEAIKFFNHSESMVRITVRTITLNVYRACQYTKQTECGPIRVRDVSMLKYIRERTASPYFSNLVWYMGSHALDIDIAVREDTDHKNRNMINSMIDEHVDYLLYVNDILNLNIEDLNSILEEQLLGNMLLPLHIYGIINNGPQPKLCSPLALFLLSLFYTFVQRPKFLSVITQILVGKDLPPVSSFVQPPLLQDTLSHGSSSTSSVVRRGNSTFYAGSFSSEPDDDDEIERAVEGKADEESTDDSVKDEENITDEQKLKRTSALLNHRVFFSTILETLNCTDNDFNCLLSLMLLHGIADNIDSLQMEFQLLLLDKLVLVVNMSCENGSRLRLITLELATTLIHKLQDAMQPHQKTALLTAKEQATLILANFYQVWVKSEEIFIEIFEDEFVNMKKVSTTEDVSREAAVLLPPTATPLTGIDFKLRLPCGEVERARRAIRVFLLVRDIVKKLNKEEEMDLPLTKNDNIVNEGDVLDLNNSDLIACTITNKNKKERRFVSIDEVRMIIVEPDGTRLGFGIVRSFAPLQRLDVTSDRNDNRILYVKIPNSKFDVKLELDDHIRCMAAKQRLTKARARVRSYKMESIAKLIDYKIPQNNFPIGTKHPTPSKRSGIVRRVIGNADQGEEAVEADVPIVSNPLTVPIAKMTVKKEDNE
;
A
#
# COMPACT_ATOMS: atom_id res chain seq x y z
N MET A 1 -32.95 -10.62 -15.79
CA MET A 1 -34.01 -10.27 -16.77
C MET A 1 -35.20 -9.71 -16.01
N LEU A 2 -35.76 -8.57 -16.43
CA LEU A 2 -36.87 -7.91 -15.73
C LEU A 2 -38.23 -8.35 -16.29
N SER A 3 -38.92 -9.27 -15.61
CA SER A 3 -40.34 -9.55 -15.84
C SER A 3 -41.20 -8.62 -14.97
N LYS A 4 -42.04 -7.80 -15.60
CA LYS A 4 -43.03 -6.98 -14.88
C LYS A 4 -44.09 -7.90 -14.24
N PRO A 5 -44.44 -7.76 -12.96
CA PRO A 5 -45.57 -8.47 -12.38
C PRO A 5 -46.89 -7.93 -12.97
N LYS A 6 -47.84 -8.83 -13.26
CA LYS A 6 -49.14 -8.48 -13.83
C LYS A 6 -50.04 -7.86 -12.76
N THR A 7 -50.61 -6.70 -13.07
CA THR A 7 -51.67 -6.08 -12.27
C THR A 7 -52.97 -6.88 -12.40
N TRP A 8 -53.39 -7.56 -11.34
CA TRP A 8 -54.75 -8.10 -11.23
C TRP A 8 -55.59 -7.17 -10.34
N ILE A 9 -56.46 -6.38 -10.96
CA ILE A 9 -57.40 -5.49 -10.23
C ILE A 9 -58.83 -5.86 -10.65
N THR A 10 -59.54 -6.58 -9.80
CA THR A 10 -60.98 -6.85 -9.92
C THR A 10 -61.63 -6.81 -8.54
N GLY A 11 -62.29 -5.69 -8.18
CA GLY A 11 -62.94 -5.56 -6.87
C GLY A 11 -63.19 -4.12 -6.39
N SER A 12 -64.04 -3.38 -7.11
CA SER A 12 -64.78 -2.17 -6.68
C SER A 12 -64.18 -1.20 -5.63
N SER A 13 -64.02 0.07 -6.05
CA SER A 13 -63.91 1.29 -5.22
C SER A 13 -62.53 1.76 -4.74
N TRP A 14 -61.56 1.83 -5.67
CA TRP A 14 -60.41 2.74 -5.56
C TRP A 14 -60.40 3.71 -6.76
N LYS A 15 -61.22 4.77 -6.70
CA LYS A 15 -60.97 5.97 -7.53
C LYS A 15 -59.88 6.77 -6.84
N ALA A 16 -58.77 7.01 -7.54
CA ALA A 16 -57.63 7.74 -7.00
C ALA A 16 -58.00 9.20 -6.68
N LYS A 17 -58.31 9.45 -5.41
CA LYS A 17 -57.87 10.69 -4.75
C LYS A 17 -56.35 10.67 -4.69
N ASP A 18 -55.71 11.84 -4.58
CA ASP A 18 -54.25 11.98 -4.68
C ASP A 18 -53.51 10.93 -3.84
N LYS A 19 -52.69 10.12 -4.52
CA LYS A 19 -52.02 8.94 -3.93
C LYS A 19 -51.19 9.34 -2.71
N HIS A 20 -50.62 10.55 -2.75
CA HIS A 20 -49.92 11.18 -1.64
C HIS A 20 -50.76 12.37 -1.15
N SER A 21 -51.57 12.14 -0.11
CA SER A 21 -52.44 13.16 0.49
C SER A 21 -52.80 12.82 1.93
N LEU A 22 -53.09 13.85 2.74
CA LEU A 22 -53.62 13.69 4.10
C LEU A 22 -54.94 12.90 4.13
N GLU A 23 -55.78 13.02 3.10
CA GLU A 23 -57.01 12.22 2.99
C GLU A 23 -56.72 10.72 2.82
N ASN A 24 -55.70 10.36 2.02
CA ASN A 24 -55.29 8.96 1.88
C ASN A 24 -54.72 8.41 3.20
N LEU A 25 -53.94 9.20 3.94
CA LEU A 25 -53.46 8.81 5.27
C LEU A 25 -54.61 8.59 6.27
N LYS A 26 -55.66 9.42 6.24
CA LYS A 26 -56.87 9.24 7.04
C LYS A 26 -57.62 7.94 6.69
N LEU A 27 -57.66 7.56 5.41
CA LEU A 27 -58.23 6.26 4.99
C LEU A 27 -57.38 5.08 5.50
N ILE A 28 -56.05 5.15 5.37
CA ILE A 28 -55.11 4.17 5.91
C ILE A 28 -55.27 4.00 7.42
N TYR A 29 -55.34 5.10 8.17
CA TYR A 29 -55.61 5.06 9.62
C TYR A 29 -56.91 4.31 9.95
N ASN A 30 -58.00 4.61 9.24
CA ASN A 30 -59.29 3.93 9.47
C ASN A 30 -59.22 2.43 9.16
N LEU A 31 -58.43 2.00 8.16
CA LEU A 31 -58.21 0.60 7.84
C LEU A 31 -57.42 -0.12 8.94
N LEU A 32 -56.30 0.46 9.40
CA LEU A 32 -55.50 -0.08 10.51
C LEU A 32 -56.30 -0.14 11.82
N TYR A 33 -57.08 0.92 12.11
CA TYR A 33 -57.96 0.98 13.28
C TYR A 33 -59.09 -0.05 13.23
N LYS A 34 -59.60 -0.41 12.05
CA LYS A 34 -60.62 -1.45 11.86
C LYS A 34 -60.03 -2.86 11.93
N HIS A 35 -58.84 -3.07 11.35
CA HIS A 35 -58.20 -4.37 11.23
C HIS A 35 -57.03 -4.49 12.22
N GLN A 36 -57.32 -4.40 13.52
CA GLN A 36 -56.30 -4.37 14.57
C GLN A 36 -55.65 -5.74 14.88
N ASN A 37 -56.27 -6.83 14.42
CA ASN A 37 -55.80 -8.21 14.63
C ASN A 37 -55.56 -8.89 13.26
N VAL A 38 -54.43 -9.59 13.11
CA VAL A 38 -54.01 -10.22 11.84
C VAL A 38 -54.72 -11.56 11.62
N THR A 39 -55.42 -11.67 10.49
CA THR A 39 -56.11 -12.89 10.04
C THR A 39 -55.74 -13.22 8.61
N GLU A 40 -55.83 -14.49 8.21
CA GLU A 40 -55.54 -14.93 6.84
C GLU A 40 -56.32 -14.15 5.77
N SER A 41 -57.54 -13.70 6.11
CA SER A 41 -58.41 -12.90 5.24
C SER A 41 -58.05 -11.41 5.14
N ASN A 42 -57.19 -10.87 6.01
CA ASN A 42 -56.84 -9.45 6.02
C ASN A 42 -55.35 -9.16 5.83
N LYS A 43 -54.48 -10.18 5.92
CA LYS A 43 -53.02 -10.03 5.88
C LYS A 43 -52.51 -9.28 4.65
N ASP A 44 -52.97 -9.63 3.45
CA ASP A 44 -52.44 -9.04 2.20
C ASP A 44 -52.82 -7.56 2.07
N ASN A 45 -54.02 -7.20 2.53
CA ASN A 45 -54.49 -5.82 2.60
C ASN A 45 -53.71 -5.00 3.66
N LEU A 46 -53.39 -5.60 4.80
CA LEU A 46 -52.54 -4.96 5.83
C LEU A 46 -51.10 -4.76 5.32
N VAL A 47 -50.52 -5.75 4.63
CA VAL A 47 -49.20 -5.66 4.00
C VAL A 47 -49.16 -4.50 2.99
N GLU A 48 -50.10 -4.45 2.05
CA GLU A 48 -50.17 -3.36 1.06
C GLU A 48 -50.41 -1.99 1.71
N THR A 49 -51.27 -1.92 2.74
CA THR A 49 -51.52 -0.70 3.53
C THR A 49 -50.23 -0.19 4.20
N LEU A 50 -49.45 -1.10 4.80
CA LEU A 50 -48.17 -0.77 5.43
C LEU A 50 -47.08 -0.43 4.42
N ARG A 51 -47.12 -1.00 3.20
CA ARG A 51 -46.18 -0.73 2.11
C ARG A 51 -46.31 0.69 1.55
N VAL A 52 -47.54 1.20 1.41
CA VAL A 52 -47.82 2.54 0.86
C VAL A 52 -47.57 3.66 1.89
N LEU A 53 -47.72 3.36 3.19
CA LEU A 53 -47.62 4.35 4.27
C LEU A 53 -46.30 5.16 4.29
N PRO A 54 -45.09 4.56 4.17
CA PRO A 54 -43.84 5.31 4.05
C PRO A 54 -43.78 6.26 2.84
N GLU A 55 -44.35 5.88 1.70
CA GLU A 55 -44.38 6.73 0.50
C GLU A 55 -45.19 8.02 0.75
N ILE A 56 -46.23 7.95 1.58
CA ILE A 56 -47.05 9.10 1.96
C ILE A 56 -46.32 9.99 2.97
N LEU A 57 -45.65 9.39 3.98
CA LEU A 57 -44.90 10.14 4.99
C LEU A 57 -43.69 10.89 4.39
N ALA A 58 -42.93 10.23 3.49
CA ALA A 58 -41.80 10.85 2.79
C ALA A 58 -42.23 11.95 1.79
N TRP A 59 -43.46 11.88 1.27
CA TRP A 59 -44.06 12.99 0.52
C TRP A 59 -44.48 14.13 1.45
N GLY A 60 -45.15 13.81 2.56
CA GLY A 60 -45.65 14.78 3.55
C GLY A 60 -44.54 15.65 4.13
N GLU A 61 -43.41 15.06 4.51
CA GLU A 61 -42.23 15.80 4.97
C GLU A 61 -41.81 16.96 4.06
N LYS A 62 -41.94 16.79 2.74
CA LYS A 62 -41.48 17.76 1.74
C LYS A 62 -42.55 18.75 1.27
N HIS A 63 -43.83 18.44 1.47
CA HIS A 63 -44.94 19.17 0.84
C HIS A 63 -46.07 19.59 1.79
N ASP A 64 -46.35 18.82 2.85
CA ASP A 64 -47.46 19.04 3.77
C ASP A 64 -47.17 18.45 5.16
N SER A 65 -46.79 19.30 6.12
CA SER A 65 -46.48 18.86 7.49
C SER A 65 -47.68 18.23 8.20
N MET A 66 -48.91 18.57 7.81
CA MET A 66 -50.13 18.03 8.44
C MET A 66 -50.22 16.50 8.28
N VAL A 67 -49.55 15.93 7.29
CA VAL A 67 -49.42 14.47 7.11
C VAL A 67 -48.61 13.84 8.25
N LEU A 68 -47.50 14.47 8.65
CA LEU A 68 -46.69 14.02 9.79
C LEU A 68 -47.41 14.30 11.10
N ASP A 69 -47.99 15.50 11.25
CA ASP A 69 -48.73 15.90 12.46
C ASP A 69 -49.89 14.93 12.74
N PHE A 70 -50.68 14.57 11.72
CA PHE A 70 -51.75 13.58 11.85
C PHE A 70 -51.23 12.17 12.23
N PHE A 71 -50.08 11.74 11.68
CA PHE A 71 -49.47 10.46 12.06
C PHE A 71 -49.05 10.44 13.54
N MET A 72 -48.55 11.58 14.04
CA MET A 72 -48.17 11.76 15.45
C MET A 72 -49.41 11.79 16.36
N GLU A 73 -50.40 12.64 16.06
CA GLU A 73 -51.65 12.75 16.83
C GLU A 73 -52.40 11.43 17.00
N LYS A 74 -52.37 10.56 15.98
CA LYS A 74 -53.08 9.29 15.97
C LYS A 74 -52.24 8.12 16.48
N ASN A 75 -51.05 8.40 17.01
CA ASN A 75 -50.06 7.41 17.46
C ASN A 75 -49.91 6.22 16.51
N MET A 76 -49.78 6.49 15.20
CA MET A 76 -49.90 5.44 14.19
C MET A 76 -48.78 4.38 14.25
N LEU A 77 -47.66 4.69 14.90
CA LEU A 77 -46.58 3.74 15.15
C LEU A 77 -47.00 2.62 16.12
N ALA A 78 -47.95 2.87 17.03
CA ALA A 78 -48.44 1.85 17.96
C ALA A 78 -49.11 0.66 17.26
N PHE A 79 -49.70 0.85 16.07
CA PHE A 79 -50.22 -0.25 15.26
C PHE A 79 -49.10 -1.23 14.87
N PHE A 80 -47.92 -0.73 14.48
CA PHE A 80 -46.78 -1.56 14.09
C PHE A 80 -46.40 -2.52 15.23
N LEU A 81 -46.17 -1.96 16.42
CA LEU A 81 -45.84 -2.73 17.62
C LEU A 81 -46.95 -3.74 17.99
N ARG A 82 -48.22 -3.35 17.83
CA ARG A 82 -49.36 -4.22 18.13
C ARG A 82 -49.45 -5.43 17.19
N TYR A 83 -49.15 -5.28 15.90
CA TYR A 83 -49.18 -6.40 14.97
C TYR A 83 -48.00 -7.36 15.21
N MET A 84 -46.78 -6.85 15.46
CA MET A 84 -45.62 -7.71 15.80
C MET A 84 -45.84 -8.59 17.03
N LYS A 85 -46.53 -8.07 18.06
CA LYS A 85 -46.86 -8.83 19.28
C LYS A 85 -47.90 -9.95 19.09
N GLN A 86 -48.48 -10.13 17.90
CA GLN A 86 -49.50 -11.16 17.63
C GLN A 86 -48.89 -12.44 17.08
N LYS A 87 -49.51 -13.59 17.36
CA LYS A 87 -49.06 -14.91 16.89
C LYS A 87 -48.91 -14.98 15.35
N ASN A 88 -49.80 -14.32 14.62
CA ASN A 88 -49.76 -14.24 13.15
C ASN A 88 -48.97 -13.02 12.64
N GLY A 89 -48.32 -12.27 13.53
CA GLY A 89 -47.57 -11.05 13.21
C GLY A 89 -46.34 -11.30 12.34
N HIS A 90 -45.74 -12.50 12.41
CA HIS A 90 -44.51 -12.83 11.70
C HIS A 90 -44.63 -12.66 10.17
N TYR A 91 -45.80 -12.93 9.59
CA TYR A 91 -46.07 -12.71 8.16
C TYR A 91 -46.01 -11.24 7.74
N ILE A 92 -46.26 -10.31 8.67
CA ILE A 92 -46.28 -8.86 8.42
C ILE A 92 -44.98 -8.19 8.90
N SER A 93 -44.23 -8.84 9.80
CA SER A 93 -42.95 -8.34 10.33
C SER A 93 -41.94 -7.93 9.26
N LEU A 94 -41.84 -8.68 8.16
CA LEU A 94 -40.97 -8.35 7.03
C LEU A 94 -41.34 -7.00 6.40
N GLN A 95 -42.62 -6.83 6.03
CA GLN A 95 -43.14 -5.57 5.49
C GLN A 95 -42.99 -4.42 6.49
N MET A 96 -43.08 -4.69 7.80
CA MET A 96 -42.88 -3.68 8.82
C MET A 96 -41.45 -3.19 8.91
N LEU A 97 -40.46 -4.09 8.90
CA LEU A 97 -39.05 -3.71 8.86
C LEU A 97 -38.75 -2.92 7.58
N GLN A 98 -39.25 -3.36 6.43
CA GLN A 98 -39.18 -2.60 5.16
C GLN A 98 -39.77 -1.18 5.30
N SER A 99 -40.98 -1.07 5.85
CA SER A 99 -41.66 0.22 5.97
C SER A 99 -40.98 1.14 6.99
N LEU A 100 -40.49 0.62 8.12
CA LEU A 100 -39.71 1.37 9.09
C LEU A 100 -38.36 1.82 8.50
N ASN A 101 -37.71 0.97 7.70
CA ASN A 101 -36.48 1.34 7.01
C ASN A 101 -36.72 2.50 6.04
N LEU A 102 -37.80 2.47 5.25
CA LEU A 102 -38.16 3.59 4.38
C LEU A 102 -38.50 4.87 5.16
N ILE A 103 -39.12 4.76 6.34
CA ILE A 103 -39.39 5.91 7.23
C ILE A 103 -38.07 6.52 7.73
N PHE A 104 -37.18 5.74 8.35
CA PHE A 104 -35.93 6.26 8.91
C PHE A 104 -34.89 6.65 7.86
N GLN A 105 -34.90 6.02 6.68
CA GLN A 105 -34.01 6.39 5.58
C GLN A 105 -34.37 7.74 4.96
N ASN A 106 -35.66 7.99 4.72
CA ASN A 106 -36.09 9.19 4.00
C ASN A 106 -36.31 10.40 4.91
N ILE A 107 -36.78 10.19 6.15
CA ILE A 107 -37.22 11.30 7.01
C ILE A 107 -36.09 11.86 7.87
N ASN A 108 -35.96 13.17 7.83
CA ASN A 108 -34.98 14.01 8.52
C ASN A 108 -35.63 15.13 9.36
N ASN A 109 -36.97 15.23 9.36
CA ASN A 109 -37.72 16.12 10.25
C ASN A 109 -37.45 15.77 11.74
N ASN A 110 -36.72 16.66 12.45
CA ASN A 110 -36.30 16.44 13.83
C ASN A 110 -37.48 16.20 14.80
N PRO A 111 -38.53 17.05 14.88
CA PRO A 111 -39.72 16.78 15.70
C PRO A 111 -40.34 15.39 15.48
N PHE A 112 -40.46 14.96 14.22
CA PHE A 112 -41.01 13.65 13.89
C PHE A 112 -40.08 12.51 14.35
N ILE A 113 -38.76 12.65 14.18
CA ILE A 113 -37.78 11.68 14.70
C ILE A 113 -37.87 11.58 16.22
N TYR A 114 -37.95 12.72 16.93
CA TYR A 114 -38.14 12.72 18.40
C TYR A 114 -39.39 11.95 18.81
N TYR A 115 -40.53 12.17 18.14
CA TYR A 115 -41.77 11.41 18.39
C TYR A 115 -41.63 9.89 18.12
N LEU A 116 -40.95 9.49 17.04
CA LEU A 116 -40.75 8.07 16.73
C LEU A 116 -39.93 7.36 17.82
N LEU A 117 -38.94 8.05 18.38
CA LEU A 117 -38.03 7.51 19.40
C LEU A 117 -38.60 7.58 20.82
N SER A 118 -39.29 8.66 21.19
CA SER A 118 -39.68 8.97 22.57
C SER A 118 -40.68 7.99 23.19
N ASN A 119 -41.57 7.40 22.39
CA ASN A 119 -42.63 6.50 22.89
C ASN A 119 -42.14 5.08 23.24
N ASN A 120 -40.82 4.84 23.27
CA ASN A 120 -40.17 3.54 23.53
C ASN A 120 -40.61 2.40 22.58
N HIS A 121 -41.34 2.74 21.51
CA HIS A 121 -41.83 1.79 20.51
C HIS A 121 -40.66 1.20 19.73
N VAL A 122 -39.70 2.05 19.31
CA VAL A 122 -38.50 1.61 18.57
C VAL A 122 -37.65 0.63 19.37
N ASN A 123 -37.38 0.88 20.66
CA ASN A 123 -36.67 -0.10 21.51
C ASN A 123 -37.46 -1.42 21.67
N SER A 124 -38.78 -1.35 21.75
CA SER A 124 -39.64 -2.55 21.77
C SER A 124 -39.59 -3.35 20.46
N ILE A 125 -39.21 -2.72 19.34
CA ILE A 125 -38.99 -3.36 18.03
C ILE A 125 -37.56 -3.90 17.94
N ILE A 126 -36.56 -3.18 18.43
CA ILE A 126 -35.17 -3.65 18.53
C ILE A 126 -35.10 -4.96 19.35
N LEU A 127 -35.73 -4.97 20.53
CA LEU A 127 -35.76 -6.10 21.45
C LEU A 127 -36.75 -7.23 21.04
N HIS A 128 -37.39 -7.12 19.87
CA HIS A 128 -38.32 -8.14 19.39
C HIS A 128 -37.58 -9.38 18.87
N LYS A 129 -38.03 -10.57 19.27
CA LYS A 129 -37.45 -11.84 18.82
C LYS A 129 -37.94 -12.20 17.41
N PHE A 130 -37.25 -11.69 16.40
CA PHE A 130 -37.44 -12.10 15.01
C PHE A 130 -36.85 -13.49 14.74
N ASP A 131 -37.40 -14.19 13.75
CA ASP A 131 -36.85 -15.45 13.27
C ASP A 131 -35.76 -15.18 12.22
N PHE A 132 -34.50 -15.20 12.66
CA PHE A 132 -33.34 -14.99 11.79
C PHE A 132 -32.94 -16.24 10.99
N SER A 133 -33.70 -17.35 11.05
CA SER A 133 -33.57 -18.42 10.05
C SER A 133 -34.03 -17.94 8.65
N ASN A 134 -34.81 -16.86 8.60
CA ASN A 134 -35.09 -16.13 7.38
C ASN A 134 -34.05 -15.00 7.19
N GLU A 135 -33.10 -15.23 6.28
CA GLU A 135 -32.04 -14.27 5.89
C GLU A 135 -32.61 -12.90 5.48
N GLU A 136 -33.79 -12.85 4.85
CA GLU A 136 -34.42 -11.58 4.42
C GLU A 136 -34.85 -10.75 5.63
N VAL A 137 -35.43 -11.38 6.65
CA VAL A 137 -35.82 -10.72 7.91
C VAL A 137 -34.59 -10.21 8.65
N MET A 138 -33.51 -11.00 8.69
CA MET A 138 -32.23 -10.59 9.26
C MET A 138 -31.65 -9.39 8.52
N ALA A 139 -31.61 -9.41 7.18
CA ALA A 139 -31.07 -8.33 6.36
C ALA A 139 -31.82 -7.00 6.58
N TYR A 140 -33.16 -7.02 6.63
CA TYR A 140 -33.92 -5.81 6.95
C TYR A 140 -33.79 -5.37 8.41
N TYR A 141 -33.61 -6.29 9.36
CA TYR A 141 -33.36 -5.96 10.77
C TYR A 141 -31.97 -5.31 10.97
N ILE A 142 -30.92 -5.87 10.39
CA ILE A 142 -29.57 -5.29 10.41
C ILE A 142 -29.57 -3.91 9.72
N THR A 143 -30.31 -3.75 8.63
CA THR A 143 -30.54 -2.46 7.98
C THR A 143 -31.30 -1.47 8.88
N PHE A 144 -32.28 -1.94 9.65
CA PHE A 144 -33.03 -1.12 10.61
C PHE A 144 -32.11 -0.58 11.71
N LEU A 145 -31.31 -1.43 12.35
CA LEU A 145 -30.32 -0.99 13.35
C LEU A 145 -29.31 0.01 12.75
N LYS A 146 -28.87 -0.21 11.50
CA LYS A 146 -27.97 0.72 10.79
C LYS A 146 -28.61 2.10 10.60
N LEU A 147 -29.84 2.15 10.12
CA LEU A 147 -30.57 3.40 9.88
C LEU A 147 -30.83 4.17 11.18
N LEU A 148 -31.15 3.47 12.27
CA LEU A 148 -31.25 4.07 13.60
C LEU A 148 -29.91 4.65 14.07
N SER A 149 -28.79 3.94 13.83
CA SER A 149 -27.45 4.43 14.20
C SER A 149 -27.08 5.73 13.48
N PHE A 150 -27.57 5.96 12.26
CA PHE A 150 -27.39 7.21 11.52
C PHE A 150 -28.30 8.36 12.00
N LYS A 151 -29.27 8.10 12.89
CA LYS A 151 -30.06 9.14 13.57
C LYS A 151 -29.55 9.47 14.98
N LEU A 152 -28.46 8.84 15.43
CA LEU A 152 -27.82 9.15 16.71
C LEU A 152 -27.11 10.51 16.67
N ASN A 153 -27.36 11.31 17.71
CA ASN A 153 -26.69 12.57 18.01
C ASN A 153 -26.76 12.80 19.54
N GLU A 154 -26.24 13.93 20.02
CA GLU A 154 -26.24 14.37 21.43
C GLU A 154 -27.58 14.14 22.15
N SER A 155 -28.72 14.44 21.52
CA SER A 155 -30.03 14.32 22.15
C SER A 155 -30.70 12.97 21.91
N THR A 156 -30.54 12.38 20.71
CA THR A 156 -31.29 11.17 20.34
C THR A 156 -30.71 9.89 20.91
N ILE A 157 -29.43 9.87 21.30
CA ILE A 157 -28.81 8.71 21.93
C ILE A 157 -29.48 8.32 23.26
N HIS A 158 -29.97 9.32 24.02
CA HIS A 158 -30.69 9.09 25.28
C HIS A 158 -32.03 8.35 25.14
N PHE A 159 -32.60 8.21 23.93
CA PHE A 159 -33.78 7.36 23.76
C PHE A 159 -33.44 5.86 23.72
N PHE A 160 -32.18 5.50 23.46
CA PHE A 160 -31.74 4.11 23.36
C PHE A 160 -31.03 3.61 24.63
N TYR A 161 -30.48 4.52 25.44
CA TYR A 161 -29.83 4.21 26.72
C TYR A 161 -30.76 4.48 27.91
N ASN A 162 -30.91 3.49 28.79
CA ASN A 162 -31.64 3.62 30.04
C ASN A 162 -30.66 3.49 31.21
N GLU A 163 -30.32 4.62 31.84
CA GLU A 163 -29.36 4.69 32.95
C GLU A 163 -29.80 3.89 34.19
N HIS A 164 -31.10 3.79 34.48
CA HIS A 164 -31.60 3.09 35.66
C HIS A 164 -31.48 1.56 35.55
N VAL A 165 -31.63 1.02 34.34
CA VAL A 165 -31.46 -0.42 34.05
C VAL A 165 -30.03 -0.72 33.60
N ASN A 166 -29.28 0.31 33.22
CA ASN A 166 -27.95 0.24 32.63
C ASN A 166 -27.95 -0.66 31.38
N ASP A 167 -28.81 -0.31 30.42
CA ASP A 167 -29.03 -1.03 29.15
C ASP A 167 -29.08 -0.05 27.97
N PHE A 168 -28.60 -0.51 26.81
CA PHE A 168 -28.55 0.26 25.56
C PHE A 168 -29.05 -0.60 24.40
N ALA A 169 -30.37 -0.73 24.26
CA ALA A 169 -31.03 -1.69 23.35
C ALA A 169 -30.45 -1.72 21.93
N LEU A 170 -30.24 -0.56 21.28
CA LEU A 170 -29.68 -0.50 19.92
C LEU A 170 -28.26 -1.08 19.83
N TYR A 171 -27.41 -0.81 20.83
CA TYR A 171 -26.02 -1.24 20.80
C TYR A 171 -25.88 -2.71 21.26
N THR A 172 -26.57 -3.11 22.32
CA THR A 172 -26.53 -4.48 22.87
C THR A 172 -27.09 -5.52 21.91
N GLU A 173 -28.15 -5.20 21.15
CA GLU A 173 -28.63 -6.10 20.09
C GLU A 173 -27.71 -6.12 18.86
N ALA A 174 -27.15 -4.97 18.45
CA ALA A 174 -26.26 -4.91 17.28
C ALA A 174 -24.99 -5.74 17.46
N ILE A 175 -24.31 -5.64 18.62
CA ILE A 175 -23.03 -6.33 18.83
C ILE A 175 -23.15 -7.86 18.91
N LYS A 176 -24.34 -8.44 19.07
CA LYS A 176 -24.53 -9.90 18.99
C LYS A 176 -24.16 -10.49 17.63
N PHE A 177 -24.21 -9.67 16.58
CA PHE A 177 -23.91 -10.04 15.19
C PHE A 177 -22.48 -9.68 14.75
N PHE A 178 -21.59 -9.28 15.67
CA PHE A 178 -20.25 -8.79 15.32
C PHE A 178 -19.39 -9.80 14.54
N ASN A 179 -19.55 -11.09 14.84
CA ASN A 179 -18.90 -12.20 14.15
C ASN A 179 -19.90 -13.04 13.33
N HIS A 180 -20.79 -12.36 12.60
CA HIS A 180 -21.67 -13.03 11.63
C HIS A 180 -20.88 -13.55 10.42
N SER A 181 -21.32 -14.63 9.78
CA SER A 181 -20.65 -15.24 8.61
C SER A 181 -20.56 -14.30 7.41
N GLU A 182 -21.62 -13.53 7.15
CA GLU A 182 -21.64 -12.50 6.10
C GLU A 182 -20.84 -11.25 6.47
N SER A 183 -19.88 -10.88 5.61
CA SER A 183 -19.07 -9.66 5.77
C SER A 183 -19.93 -8.38 5.81
N MET A 184 -21.01 -8.28 5.02
CA MET A 184 -21.90 -7.11 5.00
C MET A 184 -22.60 -6.87 6.36
N VAL A 185 -22.90 -7.94 7.10
CA VAL A 185 -23.42 -7.85 8.47
C VAL A 185 -22.31 -7.39 9.42
N ARG A 186 -21.11 -7.97 9.36
CA ARG A 186 -19.95 -7.52 10.16
C ARG A 186 -19.65 -6.03 9.94
N ILE A 187 -19.53 -5.58 8.69
CA ILE A 187 -19.33 -4.17 8.31
C ILE A 187 -20.43 -3.26 8.86
N THR A 188 -21.68 -3.71 8.84
CA THR A 188 -22.80 -2.94 9.39
C THR A 188 -22.75 -2.84 10.92
N VAL A 189 -22.41 -3.91 11.64
CA VAL A 189 -22.23 -3.88 13.10
C VAL A 189 -21.03 -3.01 13.50
N ARG A 190 -19.92 -3.07 12.76
CA ARG A 190 -18.78 -2.15 12.89
C ARG A 190 -19.21 -0.69 12.71
N THR A 191 -20.01 -0.40 11.68
CA THR A 191 -20.58 0.95 11.43
C THR A 191 -21.44 1.43 12.60
N ILE A 192 -22.35 0.59 13.11
CA ILE A 192 -23.23 0.92 14.25
C ILE A 192 -22.39 1.21 15.49
N THR A 193 -21.36 0.39 15.76
CA THR A 193 -20.46 0.54 16.92
C THR A 193 -19.72 1.88 16.87
N LEU A 194 -19.13 2.23 15.73
CA LEU A 194 -18.47 3.53 15.54
C LEU A 194 -19.43 4.71 15.69
N ASN A 195 -20.68 4.59 15.20
CA ASN A 195 -21.69 5.64 15.35
C ASN A 195 -22.13 5.82 16.81
N VAL A 196 -22.30 4.73 17.56
CA VAL A 196 -22.60 4.77 19.01
C VAL A 196 -21.46 5.44 19.77
N TYR A 197 -20.21 5.03 19.53
CA TYR A 197 -19.04 5.62 20.17
C TYR A 197 -18.88 7.12 19.86
N ARG A 198 -19.12 7.53 18.60
CA ARG A 198 -19.14 8.96 18.19
C ARG A 198 -20.27 9.74 18.85
N ALA A 199 -21.46 9.16 18.99
CA ALA A 199 -22.58 9.84 19.64
C ALA A 199 -22.37 10.01 21.16
N CYS A 200 -21.56 9.14 21.80
CA CYS A 200 -21.14 9.31 23.20
C CYS A 200 -20.04 10.37 23.40
N GLN A 201 -19.33 10.79 22.34
CA GLN A 201 -18.32 11.85 22.38
C GLN A 201 -18.47 12.80 21.18
N TYR A 202 -19.23 13.87 21.37
CA TYR A 202 -19.47 14.88 20.34
C TYR A 202 -18.54 16.10 20.49
N THR A 203 -18.39 16.88 19.42
CA THR A 203 -17.61 18.12 19.45
C THR A 203 -18.56 19.31 19.41
N LYS A 204 -18.46 20.18 20.41
CA LYS A 204 -19.23 21.41 20.52
C LYS A 204 -18.35 22.59 20.13
N GLN A 205 -18.80 23.40 19.17
CA GLN A 205 -18.12 24.64 18.83
C GLN A 205 -18.32 25.65 19.96
N THR A 206 -17.24 26.26 20.43
CA THR A 206 -17.26 27.36 21.41
C THR A 206 -16.44 28.55 20.90
N GLU A 207 -16.57 29.69 21.55
CA GLU A 207 -15.78 30.90 21.25
C GLU A 207 -14.26 30.67 21.39
N CYS A 208 -13.86 29.71 22.25
CA CYS A 208 -12.48 29.30 22.45
C CYS A 208 -12.02 28.16 21.50
N GLY A 209 -12.85 27.79 20.52
CA GLY A 209 -12.62 26.67 19.60
C GLY A 209 -13.48 25.43 19.88
N PRO A 210 -13.25 24.32 19.15
CA PRO A 210 -13.99 23.08 19.30
C PRO A 210 -13.60 22.35 20.60
N ILE A 211 -14.58 22.09 21.47
CA ILE A 211 -14.41 21.32 22.71
C ILE A 211 -15.10 19.96 22.55
N ARG A 212 -14.43 18.87 22.95
CA ARG A 212 -15.05 17.55 23.02
C ARG A 212 -15.85 17.40 24.31
N VAL A 213 -17.12 17.07 24.16
CA VAL A 213 -18.03 16.78 25.28
C VAL A 213 -18.31 15.28 25.29
N ARG A 214 -18.46 14.71 26.49
CA ARG A 214 -18.60 13.27 26.72
C ARG A 214 -19.82 13.01 27.60
N ASP A 215 -20.65 12.05 27.20
CA ASP A 215 -21.66 11.49 28.12
C ASP A 215 -20.95 10.54 29.09
N VAL A 216 -20.81 10.96 30.35
CA VAL A 216 -20.08 10.21 31.36
C VAL A 216 -20.79 8.90 31.72
N SER A 217 -22.12 8.90 31.79
CA SER A 217 -22.90 7.72 32.16
C SER A 217 -22.90 6.67 31.05
N MET A 218 -23.08 7.08 29.79
CA MET A 218 -23.02 6.17 28.65
C MET A 218 -21.61 5.64 28.39
N LEU A 219 -20.57 6.48 28.47
CA LEU A 219 -19.19 5.99 28.33
C LEU A 219 -18.82 5.03 29.45
N LYS A 220 -19.27 5.29 30.69
CA LYS A 220 -19.08 4.35 31.80
C LYS A 220 -19.78 3.01 31.52
N TYR A 221 -21.03 3.03 31.10
CA TYR A 221 -21.75 1.82 30.69
C TYR A 221 -20.98 1.05 29.60
N ILE A 222 -20.61 1.73 28.51
CA ILE A 222 -19.91 1.12 27.38
C ILE A 222 -18.59 0.51 27.86
N ARG A 223 -17.81 1.25 28.65
CA ARG A 223 -16.52 0.80 29.21
C ARG A 223 -16.69 -0.46 30.08
N GLU A 224 -17.63 -0.43 31.02
CA GLU A 224 -17.79 -1.46 32.06
C GLU A 224 -18.56 -2.71 31.60
N ARG A 225 -19.50 -2.58 30.65
CA ARG A 225 -20.43 -3.67 30.27
C ARG A 225 -20.19 -4.28 28.89
N THR A 226 -19.79 -3.48 27.91
CA THR A 226 -19.77 -3.93 26.50
C THR A 226 -18.37 -3.92 25.88
N ALA A 227 -17.58 -2.87 26.09
CA ALA A 227 -16.30 -2.67 25.41
C ALA A 227 -15.25 -3.73 25.78
N SER A 228 -15.12 -4.06 27.07
CA SER A 228 -14.19 -5.11 27.52
C SER A 228 -14.48 -6.48 26.89
N PRO A 229 -15.70 -7.07 26.98
CA PRO A 229 -15.98 -8.35 26.34
C PRO A 229 -16.02 -8.26 24.80
N TYR A 230 -16.42 -7.12 24.23
CA TYR A 230 -16.42 -6.91 22.79
C TYR A 230 -14.99 -6.88 22.21
N PHE A 231 -14.08 -6.09 22.82
CA PHE A 231 -12.69 -5.98 22.38
C PHE A 231 -11.90 -7.27 22.64
N SER A 232 -12.12 -7.96 23.76
CA SER A 232 -11.45 -9.26 23.98
C SER A 232 -11.85 -10.31 22.94
N ASN A 233 -13.14 -10.39 22.60
CA ASN A 233 -13.63 -11.27 21.53
C ASN A 233 -13.10 -10.82 20.16
N LEU A 234 -13.13 -9.52 19.83
CA LEU A 234 -12.61 -8.98 18.57
C LEU A 234 -11.12 -9.30 18.37
N VAL A 235 -10.30 -9.05 19.38
CA VAL A 235 -8.85 -9.32 19.34
C VAL A 235 -8.58 -10.81 19.28
N TRP A 236 -9.37 -11.65 19.96
CA TRP A 236 -9.28 -13.09 19.84
C TRP A 236 -9.62 -13.58 18.42
N TYR A 237 -10.68 -13.10 17.80
CA TYR A 237 -10.98 -13.46 16.40
C TYR A 237 -9.88 -13.01 15.43
N MET A 238 -9.29 -11.82 15.63
CA MET A 238 -8.17 -11.33 14.83
C MET A 238 -6.90 -12.18 15.00
N GLY A 239 -6.62 -12.64 16.23
CA GLY A 239 -5.52 -13.56 16.53
C GLY A 239 -5.73 -14.99 16.01
N SER A 240 -6.96 -15.51 16.08
CA SER A 240 -7.32 -16.81 15.50
C SER A 240 -7.19 -16.80 13.97
N HIS A 241 -7.67 -15.74 13.30
CA HIS A 241 -7.49 -15.55 11.87
C HIS A 241 -6.01 -15.45 11.47
N ALA A 242 -5.16 -14.85 12.30
CA ALA A 242 -3.71 -14.84 12.08
C ALA A 242 -3.09 -16.26 12.17
N LEU A 243 -3.60 -17.13 13.04
CA LEU A 243 -3.20 -18.54 13.12
C LEU A 243 -3.70 -19.35 11.90
N ASP A 244 -4.89 -19.04 11.38
CA ASP A 244 -5.38 -19.65 10.14
C ASP A 244 -4.51 -19.27 8.93
N ILE A 245 -4.04 -18.01 8.87
CA ILE A 245 -3.04 -17.57 7.87
C ILE A 245 -1.71 -18.34 8.06
N ASP A 246 -1.26 -18.54 9.30
CA ASP A 246 -0.03 -19.28 9.62
C ASP A 246 -0.08 -20.74 9.11
N ILE A 247 -1.25 -21.39 9.24
CA ILE A 247 -1.48 -22.72 8.68
C ILE A 247 -1.43 -22.67 7.15
N ALA A 248 -2.21 -21.77 6.53
CA ALA A 248 -2.29 -21.67 5.07
C ALA A 248 -0.93 -21.36 4.39
N VAL A 249 -0.10 -20.51 5.00
CA VAL A 249 1.25 -20.17 4.50
C VAL A 249 2.22 -21.34 4.64
N ARG A 250 2.13 -22.12 5.74
CA ARG A 250 2.97 -23.32 5.94
C ARG A 250 2.63 -24.45 4.96
N GLU A 251 1.40 -24.52 4.48
CA GLU A 251 0.93 -25.54 3.54
C GLU A 251 1.19 -25.20 2.05
N ASP A 252 1.32 -23.92 1.68
CA ASP A 252 1.46 -23.49 0.27
C ASP A 252 2.91 -23.32 -0.22
N THR A 253 3.66 -24.41 -0.33
CA THR A 253 5.03 -24.36 -0.87
C THR A 253 5.12 -24.00 -2.36
N ASP A 254 4.02 -24.22 -3.10
CA ASP A 254 3.99 -24.21 -4.57
C ASP A 254 3.34 -22.95 -5.17
N HIS A 255 2.98 -21.97 -4.34
CA HIS A 255 2.22 -20.75 -4.71
C HIS A 255 0.84 -21.04 -5.34
N LYS A 256 0.24 -22.19 -5.01
CA LYS A 256 -1.07 -22.64 -5.52
C LYS A 256 -2.21 -21.93 -4.81
N ASN A 257 -2.08 -21.71 -3.50
CA ASN A 257 -3.09 -21.10 -2.65
C ASN A 257 -2.89 -19.58 -2.49
N ARG A 258 -1.91 -18.96 -3.16
CA ARG A 258 -1.61 -17.51 -3.13
C ARG A 258 -2.85 -16.60 -3.18
N ASN A 259 -3.84 -16.90 -4.02
CA ASN A 259 -5.07 -16.10 -4.13
C ASN A 259 -5.96 -16.19 -2.87
N MET A 260 -5.99 -17.35 -2.21
CA MET A 260 -6.67 -17.55 -0.93
C MET A 260 -5.94 -16.79 0.17
N ILE A 261 -4.60 -16.90 0.23
CA ILE A 261 -3.77 -16.19 1.20
C ILE A 261 -3.94 -14.66 1.04
N ASN A 262 -3.93 -14.13 -0.19
CA ASN A 262 -4.27 -12.72 -0.45
C ASN A 262 -5.62 -12.34 0.18
N SER A 263 -6.69 -13.11 -0.08
CA SER A 263 -8.02 -12.83 0.48
C SER A 263 -8.06 -12.89 2.02
N MET A 264 -7.22 -13.73 2.65
CA MET A 264 -7.10 -13.79 4.11
C MET A 264 -6.31 -12.59 4.66
N ILE A 265 -5.29 -12.12 3.95
CA ILE A 265 -4.56 -10.88 4.29
C ILE A 265 -5.48 -9.67 4.17
N ASP A 266 -6.26 -9.56 3.09
CA ASP A 266 -7.25 -8.49 2.90
C ASP A 266 -8.24 -8.44 4.07
N GLU A 267 -8.78 -9.59 4.50
CA GLU A 267 -9.65 -9.64 5.68
C GLU A 267 -8.90 -9.29 6.99
N HIS A 268 -7.62 -9.65 7.13
CA HIS A 268 -6.82 -9.23 8.28
C HIS A 268 -6.61 -7.70 8.30
N VAL A 269 -6.35 -7.09 7.15
CA VAL A 269 -6.25 -5.63 6.97
C VAL A 269 -7.59 -4.95 7.30
N ASP A 270 -8.73 -5.52 6.92
CA ASP A 270 -10.06 -5.03 7.32
C ASP A 270 -10.28 -5.01 8.85
N TYR A 271 -9.69 -5.96 9.60
CA TYR A 271 -9.69 -5.89 11.07
C TYR A 271 -8.78 -4.77 11.59
N LEU A 272 -7.57 -4.61 11.04
CA LEU A 272 -6.64 -3.54 11.43
C LEU A 272 -7.21 -2.14 11.15
N LEU A 273 -7.85 -1.95 9.99
CA LEU A 273 -8.53 -0.70 9.64
C LEU A 273 -9.69 -0.40 10.60
N TYR A 274 -10.47 -1.40 10.99
CA TYR A 274 -11.54 -1.21 11.98
C TYR A 274 -11.00 -0.87 13.38
N VAL A 275 -9.91 -1.50 13.81
CA VAL A 275 -9.19 -1.16 15.05
C VAL A 275 -8.68 0.28 15.00
N ASN A 276 -8.07 0.68 13.88
CA ASN A 276 -7.60 2.04 13.64
C ASN A 276 -8.75 3.07 13.68
N ASP A 277 -9.90 2.76 13.08
CA ASP A 277 -11.11 3.60 13.14
C ASP A 277 -11.60 3.82 14.57
N ILE A 278 -11.58 2.79 15.43
CA ILE A 278 -11.92 2.92 16.86
C ILE A 278 -10.90 3.83 17.57
N LEU A 279 -9.60 3.57 17.40
CA LEU A 279 -8.54 4.35 18.05
C LEU A 279 -8.58 5.83 17.62
N ASN A 280 -8.92 6.10 16.36
CA ASN A 280 -9.07 7.44 15.79
C ASN A 280 -10.31 8.21 16.29
N LEU A 281 -11.27 7.56 16.96
CA LEU A 281 -12.27 8.28 17.76
C LEU A 281 -11.64 9.03 18.94
N ASN A 282 -10.41 8.66 19.33
CA ASN A 282 -9.63 9.28 20.39
C ASN A 282 -10.43 9.39 21.71
N ILE A 283 -11.05 8.28 22.10
CA ILE A 283 -11.76 8.11 23.37
C ILE A 283 -10.82 7.31 24.28
N GLU A 284 -9.98 8.00 25.05
CA GLU A 284 -8.86 7.39 25.79
C GLU A 284 -9.28 6.21 26.71
N ASP A 285 -10.47 6.26 27.32
CA ASP A 285 -11.06 5.14 28.09
C ASP A 285 -11.31 3.85 27.29
N LEU A 286 -11.65 3.98 25.99
CA LEU A 286 -11.84 2.84 25.10
C LEU A 286 -10.53 2.43 24.44
N ASN A 287 -9.71 3.41 24.06
CA ASN A 287 -8.38 3.17 23.49
C ASN A 287 -7.51 2.39 24.47
N SER A 288 -7.44 2.77 25.75
CA SER A 288 -6.69 2.04 26.78
C SER A 288 -7.10 0.57 26.92
N ILE A 289 -8.39 0.26 26.90
CA ILE A 289 -8.86 -1.14 26.93
C ILE A 289 -8.48 -1.87 25.64
N LEU A 290 -8.68 -1.24 24.48
CA LEU A 290 -8.36 -1.87 23.19
C LEU A 290 -6.85 -2.09 23.01
N GLU A 291 -6.03 -1.11 23.39
CA GLU A 291 -4.56 -1.16 23.41
C GLU A 291 -4.07 -2.26 24.39
N GLU A 292 -4.65 -2.38 25.59
CA GLU A 292 -4.36 -3.48 26.53
C GLU A 292 -4.73 -4.86 25.95
N GLN A 293 -5.92 -5.01 25.36
CA GLN A 293 -6.33 -6.26 24.73
C GLN A 293 -5.43 -6.63 23.54
N LEU A 294 -5.16 -5.69 22.62
CA LEU A 294 -4.27 -5.90 21.48
C LEU A 294 -2.87 -6.32 21.93
N LEU A 295 -2.30 -5.61 22.91
CA LEU A 295 -0.95 -5.88 23.38
C LEU A 295 -0.86 -7.23 24.12
N GLY A 296 -1.65 -7.41 25.17
CA GLY A 296 -1.58 -8.58 26.06
C GLY A 296 -2.15 -9.86 25.46
N ASN A 297 -3.21 -9.76 24.65
CA ASN A 297 -3.96 -10.93 24.16
C ASN A 297 -3.76 -11.22 22.67
N MET A 298 -2.83 -10.55 21.97
CA MET A 298 -2.48 -10.89 20.59
C MET A 298 -1.06 -10.53 20.16
N LEU A 299 -0.63 -9.27 20.35
CA LEU A 299 0.68 -8.81 19.86
C LEU A 299 1.82 -9.48 20.64
N LEU A 300 1.76 -9.49 21.97
CA LEU A 300 2.77 -10.20 22.79
C LEU A 300 2.78 -11.72 22.53
N PRO A 301 1.68 -12.47 22.76
CA PRO A 301 1.72 -13.93 22.65
C PRO A 301 1.96 -14.46 21.24
N LEU A 302 1.30 -13.88 20.22
CA LEU A 302 1.32 -14.43 18.86
C LEU A 302 2.44 -13.85 17.99
N HIS A 303 2.68 -12.54 18.07
CA HIS A 303 3.56 -11.81 17.15
C HIS A 303 4.96 -11.64 17.72
N ILE A 304 5.11 -10.86 18.80
CA ILE A 304 6.41 -10.47 19.36
C ILE A 304 7.21 -11.71 19.80
N TYR A 305 6.58 -12.66 20.51
CA TYR A 305 7.23 -13.94 20.85
C TYR A 305 7.34 -14.92 19.67
N GLY A 306 6.52 -14.75 18.63
CA GLY A 306 6.66 -15.44 17.35
C GLY A 306 7.98 -15.11 16.64
N ILE A 307 8.43 -13.84 16.67
CA ILE A 307 9.69 -13.37 16.05
C ILE A 307 10.89 -14.21 16.51
N ILE A 308 11.02 -14.38 17.83
CA ILE A 308 12.14 -15.13 18.46
C ILE A 308 11.89 -16.64 18.54
N ASN A 309 10.75 -17.12 18.00
CA ASN A 309 10.27 -18.50 18.08
C ASN A 309 10.33 -19.13 19.49
N ASN A 310 10.26 -18.31 20.53
CA ASN A 310 10.28 -18.71 21.95
C ASN A 310 8.94 -18.37 22.62
N GLY A 311 8.69 -18.81 23.84
CA GLY A 311 7.40 -18.59 24.52
C GLY A 311 6.30 -19.61 24.19
N PRO A 312 5.13 -19.47 24.86
CA PRO A 312 4.05 -20.45 24.89
C PRO A 312 3.32 -20.60 23.55
N GLN A 313 2.62 -21.72 23.38
CA GLN A 313 1.72 -21.95 22.24
C GLN A 313 0.27 -21.54 22.57
N PRO A 314 -0.56 -21.19 21.58
CA PRO A 314 -0.21 -21.03 20.17
C PRO A 314 0.61 -19.75 19.91
N LYS A 315 1.43 -19.76 18.85
CA LYS A 315 2.17 -18.59 18.34
C LYS A 315 2.42 -18.71 16.83
N LEU A 316 2.61 -17.58 16.16
CA LEU A 316 2.89 -17.52 14.71
C LEU A 316 4.31 -18.00 14.41
N CYS A 317 4.57 -18.42 13.16
CA CYS A 317 5.95 -18.55 12.70
C CYS A 317 6.63 -17.17 12.62
N SER A 318 7.95 -17.11 12.85
CA SER A 318 8.74 -15.87 12.83
C SER A 318 8.54 -15.02 11.55
N PRO A 319 8.51 -15.60 10.32
CA PRO A 319 8.21 -14.84 9.10
C PRO A 319 6.84 -14.14 9.15
N LEU A 320 5.77 -14.87 9.48
CA LEU A 320 4.43 -14.30 9.52
C LEU A 320 4.28 -13.30 10.67
N ALA A 321 4.93 -13.54 11.81
CA ALA A 321 4.97 -12.59 12.91
C ALA A 321 5.59 -11.24 12.49
N LEU A 322 6.72 -11.26 11.78
CA LEU A 322 7.34 -10.04 11.21
C LEU A 322 6.42 -9.34 10.22
N PHE A 323 5.78 -10.11 9.32
CA PHE A 323 4.87 -9.59 8.30
C PHE A 323 3.63 -8.92 8.92
N LEU A 324 2.85 -9.64 9.75
CA LEU A 324 1.64 -9.11 10.36
C LEU A 324 1.92 -7.95 11.32
N LEU A 325 3.09 -7.96 11.99
CA LEU A 325 3.51 -6.79 12.77
C LEU A 325 3.85 -5.60 11.86
N SER A 326 4.47 -5.81 10.70
CA SER A 326 4.66 -4.73 9.70
C SER A 326 3.33 -4.19 9.14
N LEU A 327 2.30 -5.03 8.96
CA LEU A 327 0.94 -4.58 8.64
C LEU A 327 0.38 -3.70 9.77
N PHE A 328 0.58 -4.11 11.03
CA PHE A 328 0.12 -3.35 12.19
C PHE A 328 0.70 -1.93 12.22
N TYR A 329 2.02 -1.78 12.04
CA TYR A 329 2.66 -0.46 11.94
C TYR A 329 2.20 0.35 10.72
N THR A 330 1.84 -0.30 9.62
CA THR A 330 1.39 0.36 8.38
C THR A 330 -0.05 0.90 8.51
N PHE A 331 -0.97 0.14 9.11
CA PHE A 331 -2.40 0.48 9.13
C PHE A 331 -2.91 1.10 10.45
N VAL A 332 -2.23 0.93 11.58
CA VAL A 332 -2.67 1.46 12.89
C VAL A 332 -1.97 2.77 13.23
N GLN A 333 -2.64 3.90 13.00
CA GLN A 333 -2.07 5.24 13.08
C GLN A 333 -2.15 5.84 14.50
N ARG A 334 -1.61 5.12 15.50
CA ARG A 334 -1.58 5.55 16.92
C ARG A 334 -0.13 5.65 17.43
N PRO A 335 0.58 6.77 17.21
CA PRO A 335 2.01 6.90 17.51
C PRO A 335 2.40 6.54 18.96
N LYS A 336 1.56 6.90 19.94
CA LYS A 336 1.79 6.52 21.35
C LYS A 336 1.83 5.00 21.55
N PHE A 337 0.91 4.26 20.92
CA PHE A 337 0.84 2.81 21.06
C PHE A 337 1.93 2.11 20.25
N LEU A 338 2.20 2.59 19.03
CA LEU A 338 3.33 2.11 18.23
C LEU A 338 4.67 2.34 18.94
N SER A 339 4.87 3.47 19.63
CA SER A 339 6.05 3.73 20.45
C SER A 339 6.22 2.71 21.57
N VAL A 340 5.15 2.31 22.27
CA VAL A 340 5.20 1.25 23.31
C VAL A 340 5.60 -0.09 22.71
N ILE A 341 5.01 -0.50 21.57
CA ILE A 341 5.40 -1.73 20.87
C ILE A 341 6.87 -1.65 20.43
N THR A 342 7.33 -0.48 19.97
CA THR A 342 8.71 -0.28 19.53
C THR A 342 9.71 -0.35 20.69
N GLN A 343 9.35 0.23 21.84
CA GLN A 343 10.14 0.14 23.08
C GLN A 343 10.27 -1.32 23.56
N ILE A 344 9.25 -2.15 23.37
CA ILE A 344 9.31 -3.60 23.66
C ILE A 344 10.26 -4.31 22.68
N LEU A 345 10.19 -4.00 21.37
CA LEU A 345 11.05 -4.63 20.36
C LEU A 345 12.53 -4.26 20.51
N VAL A 346 12.83 -3.01 20.89
CA VAL A 346 14.21 -2.49 21.04
C VAL A 346 14.73 -2.62 22.48
N GLY A 347 13.84 -2.88 23.45
CA GLY A 347 14.13 -2.96 24.88
C GLY A 347 15.06 -4.10 25.30
N LYS A 348 15.56 -4.02 26.54
CA LYS A 348 16.35 -5.09 27.19
C LYS A 348 15.48 -6.09 27.96
N ASP A 349 14.28 -5.68 28.34
CA ASP A 349 13.42 -6.47 29.22
C ASP A 349 12.44 -7.31 28.40
N LEU A 350 12.37 -8.60 28.73
CA LEU A 350 11.35 -9.51 28.20
C LEU A 350 10.01 -9.20 28.90
N PRO A 351 8.99 -8.71 28.19
CA PRO A 351 7.70 -8.40 28.80
C PRO A 351 7.00 -9.68 29.28
N PRO A 352 6.14 -9.61 30.32
CA PRO A 352 5.38 -10.76 30.78
C PRO A 352 4.41 -11.25 29.70
N VAL A 353 4.29 -12.58 29.55
CA VAL A 353 3.45 -13.21 28.51
C VAL A 353 2.34 -14.05 29.13
N SER A 354 1.10 -13.70 28.78
CA SER A 354 -0.07 -14.57 28.87
C SER A 354 -0.13 -15.53 27.68
N SER A 355 -0.72 -16.71 27.88
CA SER A 355 -1.10 -17.58 26.75
C SER A 355 -2.27 -16.97 25.96
N PHE A 356 -2.30 -17.17 24.64
CA PHE A 356 -3.45 -16.83 23.82
C PHE A 356 -4.63 -17.78 24.14
N VAL A 357 -5.72 -17.26 24.70
CA VAL A 357 -6.86 -18.05 25.20
C VAL A 357 -8.17 -17.43 24.73
N GLN A 358 -9.15 -18.26 24.41
CA GLN A 358 -10.49 -17.82 24.03
C GLN A 358 -11.20 -17.15 25.21
N PRO A 359 -11.67 -15.89 25.07
CA PRO A 359 -12.49 -15.23 26.09
C PRO A 359 -13.89 -15.86 26.16
N PRO A 360 -14.64 -15.64 27.25
CA PRO A 360 -16.07 -15.96 27.29
C PRO A 360 -16.81 -15.33 26.11
N LEU A 361 -17.79 -16.06 25.56
CA LEU A 361 -18.56 -15.57 24.42
C LEU A 361 -19.26 -14.26 24.80
N LEU A 362 -19.26 -13.32 23.84
CA LEU A 362 -19.89 -12.01 24.04
C LEU A 362 -21.37 -12.13 24.45
N GLN A 363 -22.12 -13.07 23.85
CA GLN A 363 -23.54 -13.28 24.13
C GLN A 363 -23.80 -13.72 25.57
N ASP A 364 -23.00 -14.67 26.09
CA ASP A 364 -23.09 -15.14 27.48
C ASP A 364 -22.80 -13.99 28.45
N THR A 365 -21.73 -13.23 28.18
CA THR A 365 -21.29 -12.12 29.03
C THR A 365 -22.33 -10.98 29.09
N LEU A 366 -23.00 -10.68 27.98
CA LEU A 366 -24.11 -9.71 27.93
C LEU A 366 -25.35 -10.21 28.67
N SER A 367 -25.63 -11.52 28.66
CA SER A 367 -26.85 -12.09 29.27
C SER A 367 -26.87 -11.99 30.80
N HIS A 368 -25.71 -12.18 31.44
CA HIS A 368 -25.55 -12.15 32.90
C HIS A 368 -25.73 -10.76 33.55
N GLY A 369 -25.97 -9.70 32.76
CA GLY A 369 -26.26 -8.37 33.27
C GLY A 369 -27.64 -8.23 33.94
N SER A 370 -28.58 -9.16 33.71
CA SER A 370 -30.01 -8.96 33.97
C SER A 370 -30.60 -9.71 35.18
N SER A 371 -29.81 -10.45 35.96
CA SER A 371 -30.31 -11.14 37.17
C SER A 371 -29.26 -11.44 38.26
N SER A 372 -29.48 -10.84 39.45
CA SER A 372 -29.08 -11.29 40.80
C SER A 372 -27.63 -11.74 41.10
N THR A 373 -26.89 -10.85 41.77
CA THR A 373 -25.99 -11.11 42.94
C THR A 373 -25.31 -12.49 43.10
N SER A 374 -24.03 -12.61 42.74
CA SER A 374 -22.91 -12.90 43.67
C SER A 374 -21.56 -13.12 42.94
N SER A 375 -20.46 -12.77 43.62
CA SER A 375 -19.03 -13.14 43.41
C SER A 375 -18.67 -14.08 42.24
N VAL A 376 -17.63 -13.85 41.41
CA VAL A 376 -16.32 -13.21 41.68
C VAL A 376 -15.83 -12.46 40.44
N VAL A 377 -15.64 -11.14 40.54
CA VAL A 377 -14.75 -10.41 39.62
C VAL A 377 -13.35 -10.44 40.21
N ARG A 378 -12.47 -11.31 39.69
CA ARG A 378 -11.03 -11.16 39.93
C ARG A 378 -10.60 -9.89 39.20
N ARG A 379 -10.23 -8.84 39.95
CA ARG A 379 -9.51 -7.70 39.38
C ARG A 379 -8.27 -8.23 38.66
N GLY A 380 -8.14 -7.92 37.38
CA GLY A 380 -6.87 -8.06 36.69
C GLY A 380 -5.89 -7.06 37.29
N ASN A 381 -4.82 -7.54 37.91
CA ASN A 381 -3.72 -6.68 38.33
C ASN A 381 -2.78 -6.48 37.13
N SER A 382 -3.14 -5.55 36.25
CA SER A 382 -2.29 -4.99 35.19
C SER A 382 -1.97 -3.53 35.50
N THR A 383 -1.32 -3.29 36.64
CA THR A 383 -0.75 -1.97 36.96
C THR A 383 0.48 -1.71 36.08
N PHE A 384 0.24 -1.28 34.84
CA PHE A 384 1.30 -0.95 33.86
C PHE A 384 1.40 0.55 33.53
N TYR A 385 0.57 1.39 34.14
CA TYR A 385 0.68 2.86 34.09
C TYR A 385 0.41 3.48 35.46
N ALA A 386 1.44 3.53 36.31
CA ALA A 386 1.45 4.31 37.54
C ALA A 386 2.86 4.88 37.77
N GLY A 387 3.16 5.98 37.08
CA GLY A 387 4.42 6.71 37.21
C GLY A 387 4.17 8.20 36.98
N SER A 388 3.92 8.94 38.05
CA SER A 388 3.75 10.39 38.03
C SER A 388 4.63 11.03 39.10
N PHE A 389 5.24 12.14 38.74
CA PHE A 389 6.01 13.02 39.63
C PHE A 389 5.24 13.41 40.89
N SER A 390 5.85 13.25 42.07
CA SER A 390 6.05 14.35 43.03
C SER A 390 6.86 13.92 44.26
N SER A 391 7.71 14.85 44.74
CA SER A 391 8.32 14.99 46.07
C SER A 391 7.28 14.99 47.23
N GLU A 392 7.60 14.86 48.53
CA GLU A 392 8.86 14.97 49.31
C GLU A 392 8.79 14.01 50.56
N PRO A 393 9.59 14.08 51.66
CA PRO A 393 9.93 12.93 52.50
C PRO A 393 9.11 12.85 53.81
N ASP A 394 9.38 11.83 54.64
CA ASP A 394 9.50 11.94 56.12
C ASP A 394 10.03 10.60 56.71
N ASP A 395 11.25 10.66 57.24
CA ASP A 395 11.86 10.08 58.45
C ASP A 395 11.55 8.68 59.07
N ASP A 396 12.67 8.13 59.59
CA ASP A 396 12.90 7.28 60.78
C ASP A 396 12.93 5.72 60.76
N ASP A 397 14.07 5.25 61.31
CA ASP A 397 14.38 4.02 62.07
C ASP A 397 14.32 2.60 61.43
N GLU A 398 15.23 1.66 61.73
CA GLU A 398 16.64 1.70 62.17
C GLU A 398 17.20 0.25 62.09
N ILE A 399 18.53 0.05 61.92
CA ILE A 399 19.31 -1.17 62.31
C ILE A 399 18.98 -2.50 61.51
N GLU A 400 19.90 -3.36 61.05
CA GLU A 400 21.21 -3.79 61.57
C GLU A 400 22.27 -4.13 60.48
N ARG A 401 23.50 -4.46 60.91
CA ARG A 401 24.75 -4.47 60.11
C ARG A 401 25.32 -5.86 59.80
N ALA A 402 26.03 -5.98 58.66
CA ALA A 402 27.35 -6.62 58.45
C ALA A 402 27.63 -6.66 56.93
N VAL A 403 28.56 -5.92 56.30
CA VAL A 403 29.97 -5.53 56.56
C VAL A 403 30.99 -6.64 56.34
N GLU A 404 31.56 -6.67 55.13
CA GLU A 404 32.98 -6.85 54.71
C GLU A 404 32.96 -6.70 53.16
N GLY A 405 33.65 -5.80 52.44
CA GLY A 405 34.94 -5.10 52.65
C GLY A 405 36.00 -5.77 51.74
N LYS A 406 36.65 -5.17 50.74
CA LYS A 406 37.02 -3.79 50.35
C LYS A 406 37.00 -3.67 48.80
N ALA A 407 36.77 -2.52 48.15
CA ALA A 407 37.66 -1.34 47.93
C ALA A 407 39.02 -1.74 47.30
N ASP A 408 39.58 -1.07 46.27
CA ASP A 408 39.64 0.36 45.89
C ASP A 408 39.60 0.51 44.32
N GLU A 409 39.57 1.65 43.61
CA GLU A 409 39.37 3.10 43.89
C GLU A 409 38.96 3.78 42.56
N GLU A 410 38.41 5.01 42.60
CA GLU A 410 38.02 5.77 41.41
C GLU A 410 39.21 6.47 40.72
N SER A 411 39.09 6.72 39.42
CA SER A 411 39.59 7.97 38.85
C SER A 411 38.76 8.38 37.63
N THR A 412 38.03 9.49 37.78
CA THR A 412 37.51 10.27 36.65
C THR A 412 38.67 10.96 35.93
N ASP A 413 38.72 10.87 34.60
CA ASP A 413 39.29 11.94 33.78
C ASP A 413 38.49 12.09 32.50
N ASP A 414 38.27 13.34 32.09
CA ASP A 414 37.40 13.73 30.98
C ASP A 414 38.23 14.53 29.98
N SER A 415 38.76 13.85 28.95
CA SER A 415 39.55 14.51 27.91
C SER A 415 39.20 14.03 26.49
N VAL A 416 38.99 15.04 25.66
CA VAL A 416 38.46 14.99 24.29
C VAL A 416 39.50 14.53 23.27
N LYS A 417 39.03 13.75 22.27
CA LYS A 417 39.70 13.26 21.04
C LYS A 417 40.73 12.13 21.22
N ASP A 418 40.37 10.98 20.65
CA ASP A 418 41.14 10.36 19.56
C ASP A 418 40.24 9.43 18.72
N GLU A 419 40.05 9.75 17.44
CA GLU A 419 39.46 8.84 16.45
C GLU A 419 40.55 7.91 15.88
N GLU A 420 41.12 7.06 16.74
CA GLU A 420 42.06 6.02 16.30
C GLU A 420 41.39 4.63 16.22
N ASN A 421 41.97 3.78 15.36
CA ASN A 421 41.35 2.53 14.90
C ASN A 421 41.07 1.53 16.03
N ILE A 422 39.84 1.51 16.54
CA ILE A 422 39.33 0.39 17.34
C ILE A 422 39.40 -0.90 16.51
N THR A 423 39.94 -1.96 17.10
CA THR A 423 40.09 -3.24 16.41
C THR A 423 38.72 -3.88 16.14
N ASP A 424 38.61 -4.73 15.12
CA ASP A 424 37.35 -5.41 14.81
C ASP A 424 36.84 -6.26 15.98
N GLU A 425 37.75 -6.78 16.82
CA GLU A 425 37.41 -7.47 18.06
C GLU A 425 36.78 -6.52 19.10
N GLN A 426 37.25 -5.28 19.22
CA GLN A 426 36.65 -4.25 20.09
C GLN A 426 35.30 -3.77 19.55
N LYS A 427 35.13 -3.65 18.23
CA LYS A 427 33.82 -3.40 17.61
C LYS A 427 32.84 -4.52 17.94
N LEU A 428 33.23 -5.78 17.71
CA LEU A 428 32.39 -6.94 17.98
C LEU A 428 31.99 -7.03 19.46
N LYS A 429 32.91 -6.72 20.39
CA LYS A 429 32.63 -6.63 21.84
C LYS A 429 31.68 -5.49 22.21
N ARG A 430 31.75 -4.32 21.55
CA ARG A 430 30.78 -3.22 21.75
C ARG A 430 29.41 -3.59 21.20
N THR A 431 29.33 -4.18 20.01
CA THR A 431 28.07 -4.63 19.40
C THR A 431 27.39 -5.72 20.22
N SER A 432 28.13 -6.71 20.73
CA SER A 432 27.56 -7.72 21.62
C SER A 432 27.10 -7.11 22.95
N ALA A 433 27.88 -6.21 23.56
CA ALA A 433 27.47 -5.48 24.77
C ALA A 433 26.20 -4.64 24.57
N LEU A 434 26.01 -4.03 23.40
CA LEU A 434 24.81 -3.26 23.05
C LEU A 434 23.55 -4.14 22.89
N LEU A 435 23.72 -5.30 22.26
CA LEU A 435 22.66 -6.27 21.98
C LEU A 435 22.36 -7.21 23.15
N ASN A 436 23.24 -7.30 24.15
CA ASN A 436 23.00 -8.12 25.34
C ASN A 436 21.65 -7.81 25.97
N HIS A 437 20.86 -8.87 26.18
CA HIS A 437 19.47 -8.88 26.64
C HIS A 437 18.40 -8.31 25.66
N ARG A 438 18.77 -7.69 24.53
CA ARG A 438 17.82 -7.14 23.54
C ARG A 438 17.34 -8.17 22.51
N VAL A 439 16.72 -9.25 23.00
CA VAL A 439 16.48 -10.49 22.23
C VAL A 439 15.69 -10.26 20.93
N PHE A 440 14.63 -9.44 20.94
CA PHE A 440 13.83 -9.20 19.74
C PHE A 440 14.62 -8.42 18.68
N PHE A 441 15.28 -7.33 19.06
CA PHE A 441 16.08 -6.51 18.16
C PHE A 441 17.30 -7.26 17.61
N SER A 442 17.99 -8.07 18.43
CA SER A 442 19.10 -8.89 17.94
C SER A 442 18.63 -9.88 16.87
N THR A 443 17.51 -10.57 17.09
CA THR A 443 16.93 -11.47 16.08
C THR A 443 16.51 -10.72 14.80
N ILE A 444 15.92 -9.53 14.91
CA ILE A 444 15.55 -8.69 13.75
C ILE A 444 16.78 -8.19 12.97
N LEU A 445 17.94 -8.01 13.61
CA LEU A 445 19.19 -7.66 12.94
C LEU A 445 19.95 -8.87 12.39
N GLU A 446 19.75 -10.05 12.96
CA GLU A 446 20.34 -11.31 12.49
C GLU A 446 19.72 -11.77 11.16
N THR A 447 18.42 -11.56 10.96
CA THR A 447 17.72 -11.85 9.69
C THR A 447 18.20 -11.01 8.50
N LEU A 448 18.87 -9.87 8.76
CA LEU A 448 19.48 -9.03 7.71
C LEU A 448 20.79 -9.63 7.15
N ASN A 449 21.35 -10.68 7.79
CA ASN A 449 22.46 -11.44 7.23
C ASN A 449 21.91 -12.46 6.20
N CYS A 450 21.67 -12.02 4.96
CA CYS A 450 21.04 -12.81 3.89
C CYS A 450 21.89 -13.97 3.32
N THR A 451 22.32 -14.93 4.15
CA THR A 451 23.24 -16.02 3.74
C THR A 451 22.69 -16.91 2.63
N ASP A 452 21.43 -17.32 2.72
CA ASP A 452 20.82 -18.31 1.83
C ASP A 452 19.82 -17.71 0.84
N ASN A 453 18.98 -16.80 1.34
CA ASN A 453 17.97 -16.05 0.62
C ASN A 453 17.61 -14.78 1.41
N ASP A 454 16.74 -13.94 0.87
CA ASP A 454 16.34 -12.66 1.46
C ASP A 454 14.95 -12.70 2.13
N PHE A 455 14.39 -13.88 2.39
CA PHE A 455 13.00 -14.04 2.81
C PHE A 455 12.72 -13.34 4.15
N ASN A 456 13.44 -13.72 5.20
CA ASN A 456 13.31 -13.09 6.53
C ASN A 456 13.82 -11.65 6.53
N CYS A 457 14.83 -11.33 5.70
CA CYS A 457 15.36 -9.98 5.56
C CYS A 457 14.30 -9.01 5.03
N LEU A 458 13.58 -9.37 3.95
CA LEU A 458 12.52 -8.55 3.37
C LEU A 458 11.43 -8.22 4.40
N LEU A 459 10.97 -9.23 5.15
CA LEU A 459 9.95 -9.08 6.18
C LEU A 459 10.44 -8.22 7.36
N SER A 460 11.71 -8.36 7.73
CA SER A 460 12.36 -7.54 8.76
C SER A 460 12.52 -6.09 8.30
N LEU A 461 12.87 -5.83 7.04
CA LEU A 461 12.95 -4.49 6.46
C LEU A 461 11.58 -3.80 6.43
N MET A 462 10.50 -4.53 6.12
CA MET A 462 9.14 -3.98 6.19
C MET A 462 8.77 -3.51 7.60
N LEU A 463 9.07 -4.33 8.62
CA LEU A 463 8.89 -3.95 10.03
C LEU A 463 9.79 -2.77 10.43
N LEU A 464 11.06 -2.77 10.03
CA LEU A 464 12.03 -1.73 10.35
C LEU A 464 11.68 -0.36 9.74
N HIS A 465 11.01 -0.31 8.58
CA HIS A 465 10.44 0.93 8.05
C HIS A 465 9.36 1.50 8.97
N GLY A 466 8.42 0.66 9.44
CA GLY A 466 7.38 1.06 10.39
C GLY A 466 7.94 1.52 11.74
N ILE A 467 8.99 0.86 12.23
CA ILE A 467 9.74 1.27 13.42
C ILE A 467 10.41 2.63 13.20
N ALA A 468 11.13 2.83 12.09
CA ALA A 468 11.85 4.07 11.81
C ALA A 468 10.92 5.30 11.71
N ASP A 469 9.69 5.12 11.22
CA ASP A 469 8.69 6.20 11.14
C ASP A 469 8.05 6.53 12.50
N ASN A 470 8.31 5.74 13.56
CA ASN A 470 7.72 5.90 14.90
C ASN A 470 8.74 6.19 16.02
N ILE A 471 10.04 6.34 15.71
CA ILE A 471 11.02 6.87 16.66
C ILE A 471 11.81 8.03 16.06
N ASP A 472 11.49 9.26 16.49
CA ASP A 472 12.26 10.48 16.21
C ASP A 472 13.72 10.40 16.70
N SER A 473 14.04 9.42 17.54
CA SER A 473 15.41 9.04 17.91
C SER A 473 15.44 7.58 18.39
N LEU A 474 15.57 6.62 17.45
CA LEU A 474 16.36 5.42 17.75
C LEU A 474 17.67 5.91 18.38
N GLN A 475 18.09 5.40 19.54
CA GLN A 475 19.38 5.79 20.13
C GLN A 475 20.45 5.68 19.05
N MET A 476 21.33 6.68 18.92
CA MET A 476 22.27 6.81 17.79
C MET A 476 23.05 5.50 17.52
N GLU A 477 23.42 4.78 18.58
CA GLU A 477 24.05 3.45 18.55
C GLU A 477 23.25 2.38 17.78
N PHE A 478 21.91 2.38 17.87
CA PHE A 478 21.05 1.49 17.08
C PHE A 478 20.96 1.92 15.62
N GLN A 479 20.91 3.23 15.34
CA GLN A 479 20.89 3.73 13.96
C GLN A 479 22.19 3.34 13.24
N LEU A 480 23.32 3.46 13.92
CA LEU A 480 24.64 3.02 13.45
C LEU A 480 24.69 1.51 13.18
N LEU A 481 24.25 0.69 14.14
CA LEU A 481 24.26 -0.77 13.99
C LEU A 481 23.30 -1.26 12.88
N LEU A 482 22.14 -0.62 12.75
CA LEU A 482 21.19 -0.88 11.68
C LEU A 482 21.78 -0.47 10.32
N LEU A 483 22.41 0.71 10.21
CA LEU A 483 23.09 1.15 8.99
C LEU A 483 24.18 0.18 8.54
N ASP A 484 24.98 -0.38 9.45
CA ASP A 484 25.98 -1.41 9.11
C ASP A 484 25.33 -2.67 8.49
N LYS A 485 24.18 -3.10 9.03
CA LYS A 485 23.41 -4.23 8.46
C LYS A 485 22.76 -3.87 7.12
N LEU A 486 22.26 -2.65 6.94
CA LEU A 486 21.67 -2.21 5.67
C LEU A 486 22.75 -2.09 4.57
N VAL A 487 23.94 -1.58 4.89
CA VAL A 487 25.08 -1.52 3.98
C VAL A 487 25.57 -2.93 3.63
N LEU A 488 25.53 -3.89 4.55
CA LEU A 488 25.77 -5.31 4.24
C LEU A 488 24.75 -5.86 3.22
N VAL A 489 23.45 -5.58 3.39
CA VAL A 489 22.39 -5.96 2.42
C VAL A 489 22.61 -5.34 1.03
N VAL A 490 23.09 -4.09 0.97
CA VAL A 490 23.47 -3.45 -0.30
C VAL A 490 24.66 -4.17 -0.95
N ASN A 491 25.73 -4.45 -0.20
CA ASN A 491 26.89 -5.19 -0.72
C ASN A 491 26.52 -6.58 -1.24
N MET A 492 25.76 -7.38 -0.46
CA MET A 492 25.27 -8.69 -0.88
C MET A 492 24.36 -8.62 -2.11
N SER A 493 23.67 -7.49 -2.35
CA SER A 493 22.87 -7.28 -3.58
C SER A 493 23.74 -7.08 -4.82
N CYS A 494 24.93 -6.52 -4.64
CA CYS A 494 25.95 -6.24 -5.65
C CYS A 494 26.87 -7.43 -5.97
N GLU A 495 26.69 -8.58 -5.33
CA GLU A 495 27.44 -9.81 -5.63
C GLU A 495 26.97 -10.51 -6.92
N ASN A 496 27.90 -11.16 -7.62
CA ASN A 496 27.57 -11.92 -8.83
C ASN A 496 26.79 -13.20 -8.48
N GLY A 497 25.58 -13.34 -9.01
CA GLY A 497 24.68 -14.44 -8.66
C GLY A 497 23.90 -14.23 -7.36
N SER A 498 23.92 -13.01 -6.80
CA SER A 498 23.16 -12.62 -5.60
C SER A 498 21.70 -13.08 -5.63
N ARG A 499 21.26 -13.67 -4.51
CA ARG A 499 19.91 -14.21 -4.28
C ARG A 499 18.95 -13.20 -3.65
N LEU A 500 19.32 -11.93 -3.61
CA LEU A 500 18.46 -10.85 -3.11
C LEU A 500 17.57 -10.34 -4.25
N ARG A 501 16.25 -10.28 -3.99
CA ARG A 501 15.25 -9.68 -4.85
C ARG A 501 15.44 -8.16 -4.90
N LEU A 502 14.96 -7.53 -5.98
CA LEU A 502 15.12 -6.09 -6.17
C LEU A 502 14.37 -5.29 -5.09
N ILE A 503 13.20 -5.77 -4.65
CA ILE A 503 12.43 -5.09 -3.60
C ILE A 503 13.19 -4.97 -2.27
N THR A 504 14.01 -5.96 -1.92
CA THR A 504 14.83 -5.96 -0.71
C THR A 504 15.88 -4.86 -0.77
N LEU A 505 16.50 -4.65 -1.94
CA LEU A 505 17.42 -3.53 -2.16
C LEU A 505 16.71 -2.17 -2.18
N GLU A 506 15.51 -2.08 -2.76
CA GLU A 506 14.70 -0.84 -2.77
C GLU A 506 14.34 -0.41 -1.33
N LEU A 507 13.87 -1.34 -0.49
CA LEU A 507 13.55 -1.04 0.90
C LEU A 507 14.80 -0.72 1.73
N ALA A 508 15.92 -1.44 1.53
CA ALA A 508 17.17 -1.16 2.22
C ALA A 508 17.74 0.24 1.86
N THR A 509 17.79 0.59 0.58
CA THR A 509 18.27 1.92 0.13
C THR A 509 17.38 3.05 0.60
N THR A 510 16.06 2.83 0.65
CA THR A 510 15.10 3.82 1.17
C THR A 510 15.30 4.04 2.68
N LEU A 511 15.58 2.97 3.44
CA LEU A 511 15.84 3.07 4.88
C LEU A 511 17.20 3.71 5.19
N ILE A 512 18.24 3.43 4.40
CA ILE A 512 19.53 4.14 4.46
C ILE A 512 19.33 5.64 4.24
N HIS A 513 18.49 6.04 3.28
CA HIS A 513 18.22 7.47 3.03
C HIS A 513 17.50 8.14 4.21
N LYS A 514 16.52 7.47 4.83
CA LYS A 514 15.87 7.94 6.07
C LYS A 514 16.86 8.12 7.22
N LEU A 515 17.88 7.25 7.32
CA LEU A 515 18.88 7.24 8.40
C LEU A 515 20.18 7.99 8.05
N GLN A 516 20.22 8.76 6.96
CA GLN A 516 21.46 9.35 6.42
C GLN A 516 22.19 10.27 7.40
N ASP A 517 21.49 10.91 8.33
CA ASP A 517 22.05 11.89 9.27
C ASP A 517 22.88 11.22 10.40
N ALA A 518 22.67 9.92 10.65
CA ALA A 518 23.46 9.13 11.60
C ALA A 518 24.72 8.50 10.97
N MET A 519 24.87 8.56 9.64
CA MET A 519 25.76 7.67 8.90
C MET A 519 27.24 8.09 8.90
N GLN A 520 28.10 7.14 9.21
CA GLN A 520 29.55 7.33 9.42
C GLN A 520 30.39 7.20 8.14
N PRO A 521 31.64 7.72 8.12
CA PRO A 521 32.51 7.65 6.95
C PRO A 521 32.72 6.24 6.40
N HIS A 522 32.91 5.23 7.25
CA HIS A 522 33.13 3.84 6.82
C HIS A 522 31.91 3.24 6.08
N GLN A 523 30.69 3.62 6.48
CA GLN A 523 29.45 3.21 5.81
C GLN A 523 29.37 3.84 4.41
N LYS A 524 29.74 5.13 4.27
CA LYS A 524 29.86 5.79 2.96
C LYS A 524 30.90 5.11 2.07
N THR A 525 32.08 4.79 2.59
CA THR A 525 33.12 4.06 1.84
C THR A 525 32.63 2.69 1.36
N ALA A 526 31.96 1.92 2.22
CA ALA A 526 31.40 0.62 1.84
C ALA A 526 30.28 0.72 0.78
N LEU A 527 29.47 1.79 0.78
CA LEU A 527 28.50 2.06 -0.29
C LEU A 527 29.18 2.44 -1.62
N LEU A 528 30.32 3.14 -1.58
CA LEU A 528 31.14 3.39 -2.77
C LEU A 528 31.73 2.08 -3.33
N THR A 529 32.20 1.18 -2.48
CA THR A 529 32.64 -0.17 -2.88
C THR A 529 31.49 -0.97 -3.51
N ALA A 530 30.28 -0.93 -2.93
CA ALA A 530 29.10 -1.56 -3.53
C ALA A 530 28.76 -1.00 -4.92
N LYS A 531 28.85 0.33 -5.10
CA LYS A 531 28.69 1.00 -6.40
C LYS A 531 29.72 0.51 -7.42
N GLU A 532 30.99 0.40 -7.04
CA GLU A 532 32.06 -0.11 -7.90
C GLU A 532 31.81 -1.57 -8.31
N GLN A 533 31.41 -2.44 -7.37
CA GLN A 533 31.04 -3.83 -7.66
C GLN A 533 29.84 -3.92 -8.63
N ALA A 534 28.78 -3.15 -8.41
CA ALA A 534 27.63 -3.10 -9.31
C ALA A 534 28.02 -2.61 -10.71
N THR A 535 28.94 -1.63 -10.79
CA THR A 535 29.50 -1.11 -12.03
C THR A 535 30.27 -2.19 -12.80
N LEU A 536 31.12 -2.98 -12.12
CA LEU A 536 31.87 -4.09 -12.74
C LEU A 536 30.95 -5.19 -13.28
N ILE A 537 29.88 -5.57 -12.55
CA ILE A 537 28.90 -6.54 -13.04
C ILE A 537 28.18 -6.00 -14.28
N LEU A 538 27.73 -4.75 -14.25
CA LEU A 538 27.08 -4.12 -15.39
C LEU A 538 28.03 -3.99 -16.59
N ALA A 539 29.31 -3.70 -16.37
CA ALA A 539 30.34 -3.65 -17.41
C ALA A 539 30.57 -5.01 -18.10
N ASN A 540 30.50 -6.12 -17.36
CA ASN A 540 30.57 -7.46 -17.94
C ASN A 540 29.37 -7.74 -18.87
N PHE A 541 28.15 -7.40 -18.45
CA PHE A 541 26.98 -7.49 -19.33
C PHE A 541 27.12 -6.55 -20.53
N TYR A 542 27.49 -5.29 -20.31
CA TYR A 542 27.72 -4.31 -21.38
C TYR A 542 28.70 -4.84 -22.45
N GLN A 543 29.84 -5.42 -22.05
CA GLN A 543 30.82 -6.00 -22.99
C GLN A 543 30.25 -7.13 -23.86
N VAL A 544 29.41 -8.00 -23.29
CA VAL A 544 28.75 -9.09 -24.03
C VAL A 544 27.70 -8.51 -24.99
N TRP A 545 26.83 -7.64 -24.50
CA TRP A 545 25.67 -7.13 -25.22
C TRP A 545 26.01 -6.12 -26.32
N VAL A 546 27.13 -5.39 -26.20
CA VAL A 546 27.71 -4.56 -27.28
C VAL A 546 27.99 -5.36 -28.56
N LYS A 547 28.16 -6.69 -28.47
CA LYS A 547 28.43 -7.56 -29.63
C LYS A 547 27.17 -8.17 -30.27
N SER A 548 25.97 -8.00 -29.68
CA SER A 548 24.79 -8.79 -30.07
C SER A 548 23.53 -7.99 -30.48
N GLU A 549 23.34 -6.73 -30.03
CA GLU A 549 22.16 -5.88 -30.33
C GLU A 549 20.78 -6.56 -30.01
N GLU A 550 19.60 -5.98 -30.26
CA GLU A 550 19.26 -4.55 -30.40
C GLU A 550 18.72 -3.95 -29.08
N ILE A 551 18.52 -4.71 -28.01
CA ILE A 551 17.56 -4.33 -26.94
C ILE A 551 18.16 -3.75 -25.65
N PHE A 552 19.49 -3.66 -25.53
CA PHE A 552 20.14 -3.28 -24.26
C PHE A 552 19.80 -1.83 -23.82
N ILE A 553 19.72 -0.88 -24.76
CA ILE A 553 19.40 0.52 -24.46
C ILE A 553 17.94 0.62 -23.98
N GLU A 554 17.04 -0.10 -24.64
CA GLU A 554 15.63 -0.19 -24.30
C GLU A 554 15.44 -0.75 -22.90
N ILE A 555 16.13 -1.86 -22.57
CA ILE A 555 16.14 -2.44 -21.23
C ILE A 555 16.67 -1.43 -20.20
N PHE A 556 17.75 -0.72 -20.51
CA PHE A 556 18.35 0.26 -19.59
C PHE A 556 17.40 1.43 -19.29
N GLU A 557 16.76 1.98 -20.32
CA GLU A 557 15.78 3.05 -20.19
C GLU A 557 14.50 2.59 -19.45
N ASP A 558 14.01 1.38 -19.74
CA ASP A 558 12.84 0.82 -19.09
C ASP A 558 13.10 0.53 -17.58
N GLU A 559 14.29 0.05 -17.21
CA GLU A 559 14.68 -0.11 -15.79
C GLU A 559 14.90 1.23 -15.08
N PHE A 560 15.43 2.26 -15.76
CA PHE A 560 15.51 3.62 -15.21
C PHE A 560 14.13 4.28 -15.03
N VAL A 561 13.14 3.98 -15.87
CA VAL A 561 11.75 4.41 -15.63
C VAL A 561 11.15 3.64 -14.45
N ASN A 562 11.40 2.34 -14.36
CA ASN A 562 10.84 1.52 -13.30
C ASN A 562 11.49 1.78 -11.92
N MET A 563 12.75 2.21 -11.82
CA MET A 563 13.37 2.54 -10.52
C MET A 563 12.72 3.75 -9.83
N LYS A 564 12.15 4.67 -10.61
CA LYS A 564 11.48 5.88 -10.10
C LYS A 564 10.11 5.56 -9.49
N LYS A 565 9.57 4.37 -9.74
CA LYS A 565 8.37 3.85 -9.09
C LYS A 565 8.78 3.19 -7.76
N VAL A 566 9.14 4.02 -6.79
CA VAL A 566 9.50 3.55 -5.44
C VAL A 566 8.29 2.82 -4.86
N SER A 567 8.48 1.56 -4.46
CA SER A 567 7.44 0.76 -3.81
C SER A 567 7.30 1.21 -2.35
N THR A 568 6.10 1.55 -1.89
CA THR A 568 5.86 1.79 -0.46
C THR A 568 5.79 0.46 0.30
N THR A 569 5.96 0.49 1.63
CA THR A 569 5.69 -0.69 2.48
C THR A 569 4.24 -1.16 2.36
N GLU A 570 3.29 -0.25 2.18
CA GLU A 570 1.88 -0.55 1.96
C GLU A 570 1.65 -1.33 0.65
N ASP A 571 2.34 -0.95 -0.43
CA ASP A 571 2.27 -1.67 -1.72
C ASP A 571 2.78 -3.12 -1.60
N VAL A 572 3.90 -3.30 -0.89
CA VAL A 572 4.52 -4.63 -0.68
C VAL A 572 3.68 -5.48 0.27
N SER A 573 3.04 -4.86 1.26
CA SER A 573 2.20 -5.50 2.28
C SER A 573 0.94 -6.18 1.72
N ARG A 574 0.51 -5.83 0.50
CA ARG A 574 -0.67 -6.43 -0.17
C ARG A 574 -0.36 -7.68 -1.00
N GLU A 575 0.91 -8.08 -1.12
CA GLU A 575 1.35 -9.17 -1.99
C GLU A 575 1.69 -10.44 -1.19
N ALA A 576 0.79 -11.44 -1.12
CA ALA A 576 1.07 -12.71 -0.44
C ALA A 576 2.32 -13.44 -0.98
N ALA A 577 2.77 -13.14 -2.20
CA ALA A 577 4.04 -13.62 -2.73
C ALA A 577 5.27 -13.26 -1.86
N VAL A 578 5.14 -12.26 -0.98
CA VAL A 578 6.17 -11.85 0.00
C VAL A 578 6.27 -12.84 1.17
N LEU A 579 5.17 -13.52 1.53
CA LEU A 579 5.10 -14.59 2.55
C LEU A 579 5.48 -15.98 2.02
N LEU A 580 5.69 -16.12 0.71
CA LEU A 580 6.01 -17.39 0.07
C LEU A 580 7.50 -17.48 -0.32
N PRO A 581 8.09 -18.68 -0.43
CA PRO A 581 9.50 -18.85 -0.81
C PRO A 581 9.83 -18.16 -2.15
N PRO A 582 10.97 -17.45 -2.28
CA PRO A 582 11.33 -16.75 -3.51
C PRO A 582 11.40 -17.68 -4.73
N THR A 583 10.55 -17.42 -5.73
CA THR A 583 10.59 -18.11 -7.03
C THR A 583 11.54 -17.39 -8.00
N ALA A 584 11.98 -18.09 -9.06
CA ALA A 584 12.62 -17.47 -10.22
C ALA A 584 11.68 -17.42 -11.44
N THR A 585 10.66 -18.27 -11.50
CA THR A 585 9.93 -18.57 -12.74
C THR A 585 8.90 -17.49 -13.08
N PRO A 586 8.96 -16.85 -14.27
CA PRO A 586 8.03 -15.79 -14.67
C PRO A 586 6.58 -16.28 -14.87
N LEU A 587 6.37 -17.59 -15.06
CA LEU A 587 5.05 -18.22 -15.24
C LEU A 587 4.13 -18.08 -14.02
N THR A 588 4.66 -17.70 -12.85
CA THR A 588 3.90 -17.44 -11.62
C THR A 588 3.05 -16.17 -11.69
N GLY A 589 3.33 -15.27 -12.64
CA GLY A 589 2.70 -13.95 -12.71
C GLY A 589 3.10 -13.01 -11.56
N ILE A 590 4.16 -13.34 -10.81
CA ILE A 590 4.76 -12.47 -9.79
C ILE A 590 5.64 -11.43 -10.49
N ASP A 591 5.51 -10.15 -10.09
CA ASP A 591 6.29 -9.06 -10.67
C ASP A 591 7.79 -9.28 -10.50
N PHE A 592 8.56 -8.83 -11.48
CA PHE A 592 10.02 -9.01 -11.50
C PHE A 592 10.72 -8.49 -10.24
N LYS A 593 10.21 -7.43 -9.59
CA LYS A 593 10.83 -6.90 -8.36
C LYS A 593 10.73 -7.84 -7.14
N LEU A 594 9.72 -8.72 -7.13
CA LEU A 594 9.38 -9.64 -6.03
C LEU A 594 9.93 -11.07 -6.22
N ARG A 595 10.67 -11.32 -7.30
CA ARG A 595 11.21 -12.66 -7.64
C ARG A 595 12.67 -12.60 -8.09
N LEU A 596 13.28 -13.77 -8.24
CA LEU A 596 14.65 -13.92 -8.76
C LEU A 596 14.66 -13.87 -10.30
N PRO A 597 15.77 -13.40 -10.93
CA PRO A 597 15.88 -13.32 -12.39
C PRO A 597 16.01 -14.70 -13.04
N CYS A 598 15.26 -14.90 -14.12
CA CYS A 598 15.30 -16.09 -14.97
C CYS A 598 15.99 -15.80 -16.31
N GLY A 599 17.16 -16.42 -16.52
CA GLY A 599 17.94 -16.28 -17.75
C GLY A 599 18.69 -14.95 -17.88
N GLU A 600 19.49 -14.85 -18.94
CA GLU A 600 20.49 -13.78 -19.10
C GLU A 600 19.88 -12.38 -19.31
N VAL A 601 18.69 -12.29 -19.93
CA VAL A 601 18.00 -11.00 -20.12
C VAL A 601 17.57 -10.42 -18.77
N GLU A 602 16.97 -11.24 -17.89
CA GLU A 602 16.56 -10.77 -16.56
C GLU A 602 17.73 -10.56 -15.61
N ARG A 603 18.83 -11.31 -15.77
CA ARG A 603 20.09 -11.04 -15.08
C ARG A 603 20.68 -9.68 -15.46
N ALA A 604 20.68 -9.33 -16.75
CA ALA A 604 21.07 -8.00 -17.21
C ALA A 604 20.13 -6.90 -16.68
N ARG A 605 18.81 -7.12 -16.69
CA ARG A 605 17.83 -6.21 -16.04
C ARG A 605 18.13 -5.99 -14.56
N ARG A 606 18.38 -7.06 -13.80
CA ARG A 606 18.76 -6.97 -12.38
C ARG A 606 20.06 -6.17 -12.21
N ALA A 607 21.10 -6.47 -12.99
CA ALA A 607 22.39 -5.77 -12.90
C ALA A 607 22.24 -4.25 -13.15
N ILE A 608 21.47 -3.86 -14.16
CA ILE A 608 21.13 -2.46 -14.45
C ILE A 608 20.40 -1.83 -13.25
N ARG A 609 19.32 -2.46 -12.77
CA ARG A 609 18.50 -1.93 -11.68
C ARG A 609 19.29 -1.79 -10.36
N VAL A 610 20.16 -2.76 -10.04
CA VAL A 610 21.06 -2.69 -8.87
C VAL A 610 22.05 -1.55 -9.02
N PHE A 611 22.76 -1.44 -10.15
CA PHE A 611 23.66 -0.32 -10.42
C PHE A 611 22.95 1.04 -10.27
N LEU A 612 21.76 1.18 -10.85
CA LEU A 612 20.98 2.40 -10.81
C LEU A 612 20.54 2.77 -9.37
N LEU A 613 20.02 1.82 -8.59
CA LEU A 613 19.62 2.04 -7.19
C LEU A 613 20.81 2.42 -6.29
N VAL A 614 21.94 1.71 -6.44
CA VAL A 614 23.15 1.97 -5.64
C VAL A 614 23.82 3.29 -6.05
N ARG A 615 23.77 3.65 -7.33
CA ARG A 615 24.19 4.97 -7.81
C ARG A 615 23.32 6.10 -7.23
N ASP A 616 22.00 5.92 -7.24
CA ASP A 616 21.04 6.93 -6.76
C ASP A 616 21.20 7.20 -5.26
N ILE A 617 21.33 6.16 -4.42
CA ILE A 617 21.57 6.37 -2.98
C ILE A 617 22.93 7.06 -2.73
N VAL A 618 24.01 6.67 -3.40
CA VAL A 618 25.32 7.35 -3.26
C VAL A 618 25.23 8.83 -3.66
N LYS A 619 24.54 9.15 -4.76
CA LYS A 619 24.32 10.55 -5.17
C LYS A 619 23.52 11.35 -4.15
N LYS A 620 22.42 10.79 -3.64
CA LYS A 620 21.59 11.42 -2.59
C LYS A 620 22.38 11.71 -1.33
N LEU A 621 23.19 10.75 -0.87
CA LEU A 621 24.05 10.89 0.31
C LEU A 621 25.17 11.94 0.13
N ASN A 622 25.64 12.14 -1.10
CA ASN A 622 26.59 13.20 -1.47
C ASN A 622 25.92 14.54 -1.79
N LYS A 623 24.57 14.60 -1.88
CA LYS A 623 23.78 15.75 -2.35
C LYS A 623 24.13 16.17 -3.80
N GLU A 624 24.45 15.21 -4.65
CA GLU A 624 24.71 15.39 -6.09
C GLU A 624 23.41 15.33 -6.91
N GLU A 625 23.26 16.21 -7.90
CA GLU A 625 22.15 16.18 -8.85
C GLU A 625 22.35 15.14 -9.97
N GLU A 626 21.24 14.66 -10.57
CA GLU A 626 21.30 13.72 -11.69
C GLU A 626 21.33 14.44 -13.05
N MET A 627 22.54 14.58 -13.59
CA MET A 627 22.85 15.31 -14.82
C MET A 627 23.05 14.41 -16.05
N ASP A 628 23.24 13.10 -15.82
CA ASP A 628 23.62 12.12 -16.86
C ASP A 628 22.41 11.29 -17.32
N LEU A 629 21.39 11.17 -16.47
CA LEU A 629 20.16 10.41 -16.73
C LEU A 629 18.91 11.31 -16.63
N PRO A 630 17.88 11.13 -17.48
CA PRO A 630 17.76 10.13 -18.55
C PRO A 630 18.73 10.35 -19.71
N LEU A 631 19.09 9.26 -20.40
CA LEU A 631 19.97 9.26 -21.59
C LEU A 631 19.45 10.14 -22.75
N THR A 632 18.15 10.47 -22.73
CA THR A 632 17.53 11.48 -23.60
C THR A 632 17.07 12.62 -22.72
N LYS A 633 17.74 13.78 -22.81
CA LYS A 633 17.21 15.01 -22.22
C LYS A 633 16.02 15.46 -23.08
N ASN A 634 14.93 15.87 -22.44
CA ASN A 634 13.71 16.30 -23.12
C ASN A 634 13.76 17.78 -23.54
N ASP A 635 14.96 18.28 -23.79
CA ASP A 635 15.18 19.66 -24.23
C ASP A 635 14.55 19.83 -25.62
N ASN A 636 13.67 20.82 -25.75
CA ASN A 636 12.75 21.03 -26.88
C ASN A 636 11.70 19.91 -27.06
N ILE A 637 10.64 19.94 -26.24
CA ILE A 637 9.45 19.12 -26.46
C ILE A 637 8.69 19.62 -27.71
N VAL A 638 8.98 19.00 -28.85
CA VAL A 638 8.20 19.17 -30.08
C VAL A 638 6.89 18.35 -30.00
N ASN A 639 5.75 19.01 -30.21
CA ASN A 639 4.40 18.48 -30.26
C ASN A 639 3.81 18.51 -31.68
N GLU A 640 2.68 17.83 -31.89
CA GLU A 640 1.90 17.97 -33.12
C GLU A 640 1.28 19.38 -33.21
N GLY A 641 1.44 20.05 -34.35
CA GLY A 641 1.01 21.43 -34.57
C GLY A 641 2.08 22.50 -34.31
N ASP A 642 3.19 22.16 -33.65
CA ASP A 642 4.30 23.10 -33.44
C ASP A 642 4.93 23.54 -34.77
N VAL A 643 5.49 24.74 -34.80
CA VAL A 643 6.16 25.27 -36.00
C VAL A 643 7.67 25.37 -35.79
N LEU A 644 8.41 24.63 -36.62
CA LEU A 644 9.86 24.52 -36.58
C LEU A 644 10.49 25.39 -37.67
N ASP A 645 11.64 26.01 -37.36
CA ASP A 645 12.54 26.58 -38.35
C ASP A 645 13.35 25.44 -39.02
N LEU A 646 13.25 25.34 -40.34
CA LEU A 646 13.86 24.28 -41.15
C LEU A 646 14.93 24.83 -42.09
N ASN A 647 15.31 26.11 -42.00
CA ASN A 647 16.25 26.75 -42.93
C ASN A 647 17.64 26.08 -42.96
N ASN A 648 18.03 25.42 -41.86
CA ASN A 648 19.27 24.66 -41.74
C ASN A 648 19.04 23.13 -41.62
N SER A 649 17.84 22.63 -41.92
CA SER A 649 17.48 21.21 -41.82
C SER A 649 17.63 20.46 -43.14
N ASP A 650 18.26 19.28 -43.11
CA ASP A 650 18.33 18.36 -44.25
C ASP A 650 16.98 17.66 -44.47
N LEU A 651 16.11 18.24 -45.30
CA LEU A 651 14.78 17.71 -45.57
C LEU A 651 14.78 16.55 -46.58
N ILE A 652 13.95 15.53 -46.31
CA ILE A 652 13.61 14.46 -47.24
C ILE A 652 12.17 14.71 -47.74
N ALA A 653 12.00 15.07 -49.00
CA ALA A 653 10.67 15.27 -49.60
C ALA A 653 10.01 13.91 -49.92
N CYS A 654 8.79 13.71 -49.46
CA CYS A 654 8.06 12.44 -49.61
C CYS A 654 6.55 12.66 -49.77
N THR A 655 5.86 11.72 -50.39
CA THR A 655 4.40 11.67 -50.42
C THR A 655 3.93 10.62 -49.39
N ILE A 656 3.05 11.02 -48.48
CA ILE A 656 2.48 10.15 -47.44
C ILE A 656 1.05 9.82 -47.83
N THR A 657 0.65 8.54 -47.69
CA THR A 657 -0.73 8.11 -47.93
C THR A 657 -1.46 7.98 -46.60
N ASN A 658 -2.42 8.86 -46.34
CA ASN A 658 -3.26 8.84 -45.14
C ASN A 658 -4.74 8.75 -45.54
N LYS A 659 -5.46 7.72 -45.09
CA LYS A 659 -6.89 7.49 -45.39
C LYS A 659 -7.24 7.68 -46.89
N ASN A 660 -6.48 7.03 -47.78
CA ASN A 660 -6.58 7.11 -49.25
C ASN A 660 -6.26 8.48 -49.90
N LYS A 661 -5.86 9.50 -49.13
CA LYS A 661 -5.37 10.77 -49.64
C LYS A 661 -3.84 10.76 -49.69
N LYS A 662 -3.26 11.08 -50.86
CA LYS A 662 -1.82 11.31 -51.02
C LYS A 662 -1.51 12.77 -50.70
N GLU A 663 -0.63 13.01 -49.73
CA GLU A 663 -0.24 14.35 -49.30
C GLU A 663 1.29 14.52 -49.38
N ARG A 664 1.76 15.63 -49.97
CA ARG A 664 3.19 15.95 -50.01
C ARG A 664 3.62 16.48 -48.64
N ARG A 665 4.69 15.90 -48.10
CA ARG A 665 5.27 16.20 -46.79
C ARG A 665 6.79 16.22 -46.89
N PHE A 666 7.43 16.71 -45.84
CA PHE A 666 8.87 16.58 -45.67
C PHE A 666 9.17 15.83 -44.37
N VAL A 667 10.24 15.05 -44.35
CA VAL A 667 10.81 14.49 -43.13
C VAL A 667 12.05 15.29 -42.79
N SER A 668 12.05 15.89 -41.60
CA SER A 668 13.25 16.41 -40.94
C SER A 668 13.79 15.36 -39.97
N ILE A 669 15.10 15.35 -39.77
CA ILE A 669 15.79 14.47 -38.82
C ILE A 669 16.54 15.37 -37.84
N ASP A 670 16.10 15.36 -36.59
CA ASP A 670 16.73 16.05 -35.47
C ASP A 670 17.69 15.10 -34.73
N GLU A 671 18.32 15.54 -33.64
CA GLU A 671 19.32 14.75 -32.91
C GLU A 671 18.81 13.39 -32.43
N VAL A 672 17.53 13.32 -32.01
CA VAL A 672 16.92 12.11 -31.42
C VAL A 672 15.57 11.68 -32.04
N ARG A 673 15.00 12.48 -32.95
CA ARG A 673 13.66 12.28 -33.52
C ARG A 673 13.64 12.41 -35.05
N MET A 674 12.81 11.58 -35.69
CA MET A 674 12.29 11.81 -37.04
C MET A 674 11.02 12.64 -36.93
N ILE A 675 10.90 13.72 -37.70
CA ILE A 675 9.76 14.65 -37.63
C ILE A 675 9.17 14.81 -39.04
N ILE A 676 7.88 14.51 -39.19
CA ILE A 676 7.13 14.71 -40.42
C ILE A 676 6.46 16.08 -40.35
N VAL A 677 6.77 16.94 -41.32
CA VAL A 677 6.32 18.33 -41.39
C VAL A 677 5.59 18.64 -42.68
N GLU A 678 4.65 19.56 -42.59
CA GLU A 678 4.01 20.25 -43.71
C GLU A 678 4.57 21.69 -43.79
N PRO A 679 4.92 22.22 -44.97
CA PRO A 679 5.43 23.60 -45.07
C PRO A 679 4.42 24.62 -44.53
N ASP A 680 4.88 25.60 -43.75
CA ASP A 680 4.06 26.71 -43.27
C ASP A 680 3.75 27.64 -44.46
N GLY A 681 2.46 27.78 -44.79
CA GLY A 681 2.00 28.65 -45.88
C GLY A 681 2.20 30.14 -45.63
N THR A 682 2.53 30.54 -44.40
CA THR A 682 2.74 31.94 -43.99
C THR A 682 4.21 32.33 -43.87
N ARG A 683 5.11 31.36 -43.66
CA ARG A 683 6.53 31.60 -43.41
C ARG A 683 7.42 30.65 -44.21
N LEU A 684 8.13 31.21 -45.19
CA LEU A 684 9.16 30.49 -45.95
C LEU A 684 10.25 29.98 -44.99
N GLY A 685 10.65 28.72 -45.18
CA GLY A 685 11.66 28.06 -44.34
C GLY A 685 11.11 27.43 -43.05
N PHE A 686 9.82 27.59 -42.73
CA PHE A 686 9.19 26.97 -41.56
C PHE A 686 8.29 25.79 -41.94
N GLY A 687 8.10 24.86 -41.00
CA GLY A 687 7.18 23.73 -41.18
C GLY A 687 6.41 23.38 -39.92
N ILE A 688 5.14 23.04 -40.10
CA ILE A 688 4.19 22.60 -39.08
C ILE A 688 4.35 21.10 -38.86
N VAL A 689 4.56 20.68 -37.62
CA VAL A 689 4.71 19.27 -37.26
C VAL A 689 3.39 18.52 -37.39
N ARG A 690 3.40 17.40 -38.12
CA ARG A 690 2.24 16.51 -38.31
C ARG A 690 2.37 15.19 -37.57
N SER A 691 3.58 14.68 -37.39
CA SER A 691 3.87 13.55 -36.52
C SER A 691 5.38 13.44 -36.28
N PHE A 692 5.78 12.70 -35.25
CA PHE A 692 7.19 12.45 -34.95
C PHE A 692 7.39 11.07 -34.33
N ALA A 693 8.63 10.58 -34.40
CA ALA A 693 9.04 9.25 -33.96
C ALA A 693 10.46 9.27 -33.38
N PRO A 694 10.74 8.62 -32.22
CA PRO A 694 12.10 8.46 -31.72
C PRO A 694 12.96 7.60 -32.67
N LEU A 695 14.13 8.11 -33.07
CA LEU A 695 15.01 7.46 -34.06
C LEU A 695 15.53 6.10 -33.60
N GLN A 696 15.75 5.92 -32.30
CA GLN A 696 16.30 4.69 -31.70
C GLN A 696 15.47 3.44 -32.03
N ARG A 697 14.14 3.55 -31.96
CA ARG A 697 13.17 2.43 -32.10
C ARG A 697 12.59 2.33 -33.53
N LEU A 698 13.20 2.99 -34.50
CA LEU A 698 12.71 3.10 -35.88
C LEU A 698 13.11 1.87 -36.72
N ASP A 699 12.12 1.12 -37.21
CA ASP A 699 12.32 0.10 -38.25
C ASP A 699 12.00 0.69 -39.63
N VAL A 700 12.92 0.53 -40.58
CA VAL A 700 12.86 1.14 -41.92
C VAL A 700 13.07 0.06 -42.98
N THR A 701 11.97 -0.36 -43.60
CA THR A 701 11.96 -1.41 -44.61
C THR A 701 11.59 -0.86 -45.98
N SER A 702 12.12 -1.47 -47.03
CA SER A 702 11.76 -1.14 -48.42
C SER A 702 10.65 -2.07 -48.87
N ASP A 703 9.70 -1.57 -49.66
CA ASP A 703 8.71 -2.43 -50.31
C ASP A 703 9.42 -3.39 -51.30
N ARG A 704 8.89 -4.61 -51.47
CA ARG A 704 9.47 -5.65 -52.34
C ARG A 704 9.05 -5.49 -53.80
N ASN A 705 7.93 -4.82 -54.04
CA ASN A 705 7.32 -4.64 -55.37
C ASN A 705 7.59 -3.23 -55.92
N ASP A 706 7.71 -2.22 -55.05
CA ASP A 706 8.02 -0.84 -55.44
C ASP A 706 9.22 -0.27 -54.67
N ASN A 707 10.34 -0.18 -55.37
CA ASN A 707 11.61 0.34 -54.84
C ASN A 707 11.60 1.87 -54.58
N ARG A 708 10.47 2.56 -54.74
CA ARG A 708 10.25 3.95 -54.32
C ARG A 708 9.57 4.09 -52.96
N ILE A 709 9.08 2.99 -52.38
CA ILE A 709 8.34 2.99 -51.11
C ILE A 709 9.23 2.53 -49.95
N LEU A 710 9.19 3.31 -48.86
CA LEU A 710 9.67 2.90 -47.53
C LEU A 710 8.49 2.77 -46.57
N TYR A 711 8.48 1.69 -45.79
CA TYR A 711 7.66 1.58 -44.58
C TYR A 711 8.53 1.92 -43.38
N VAL A 712 8.09 2.93 -42.63
CA VAL A 712 8.72 3.41 -41.41
C VAL A 712 7.78 3.18 -40.26
N LYS A 713 8.14 2.27 -39.35
CA LYS A 713 7.29 1.86 -38.23
C LYS A 713 8.09 1.83 -36.93
N ILE A 714 7.39 1.93 -35.81
CA ILE A 714 7.94 1.59 -34.50
C ILE A 714 7.28 0.28 -34.04
N PRO A 715 8.05 -0.79 -33.75
CA PRO A 715 7.50 -2.03 -33.21
C PRO A 715 6.64 -1.77 -31.97
N ASN A 716 5.47 -2.43 -31.90
CA ASN A 716 4.49 -2.30 -30.81
C ASN A 716 3.94 -0.88 -30.59
N SER A 717 3.98 0.00 -31.60
CA SER A 717 3.39 1.34 -31.58
C SER A 717 2.31 1.51 -32.65
N LYS A 718 1.48 2.55 -32.51
CA LYS A 718 0.55 3.00 -33.55
C LYS A 718 1.23 3.81 -34.67
N PHE A 719 2.53 4.09 -34.54
CA PHE A 719 3.31 4.79 -35.57
C PHE A 719 3.72 3.82 -36.69
N ASP A 720 3.00 3.91 -37.81
CA ASP A 720 3.31 3.24 -39.08
C ASP A 720 3.06 4.24 -40.22
N VAL A 721 4.09 4.49 -41.02
CA VAL A 721 4.08 5.51 -42.08
C VAL A 721 4.67 4.95 -43.37
N LYS A 722 3.85 4.95 -44.42
CA LYS A 722 4.26 4.68 -45.79
C LYS A 722 4.77 5.98 -46.46
N LEU A 723 6.07 6.03 -46.73
CA LEU A 723 6.73 7.10 -47.48
C LEU A 723 6.90 6.67 -48.94
N GLU A 724 6.30 7.41 -49.87
CA GLU A 724 6.49 7.26 -51.32
C GLU A 724 7.44 8.37 -51.80
N LEU A 725 8.61 7.99 -52.32
CA LEU A 725 9.65 8.90 -52.80
C LEU A 725 9.57 9.04 -54.33
N ASP A 726 10.11 10.15 -54.86
CA ASP A 726 9.98 10.45 -56.30
C ASP A 726 10.69 9.41 -57.20
N ASP A 727 11.81 8.86 -56.72
CA ASP A 727 12.63 7.89 -57.40
C ASP A 727 13.34 6.93 -56.43
N HIS A 728 13.90 5.84 -56.95
CA HIS A 728 14.55 4.80 -56.15
C HIS A 728 15.87 5.27 -55.49
N ILE A 729 16.54 6.30 -56.04
CA ILE A 729 17.78 6.85 -55.50
C ILE A 729 17.45 7.67 -54.24
N ARG A 730 16.42 8.50 -54.29
CA ARG A 730 15.86 9.23 -53.13
C ARG A 730 15.34 8.26 -52.07
N CYS A 731 14.67 7.17 -52.47
CA CYS A 731 14.24 6.10 -51.57
C CYS A 731 15.42 5.47 -50.82
N MET A 732 16.46 5.04 -51.54
CA MET A 732 17.66 4.47 -50.92
C MET A 732 18.44 5.48 -50.06
N ALA A 733 18.54 6.74 -50.50
CA ALA A 733 19.17 7.80 -49.72
C ALA A 733 18.38 8.12 -48.43
N ALA A 734 17.05 8.16 -48.49
CA ALA A 734 16.19 8.36 -47.32
C ALA A 734 16.34 7.20 -46.32
N LYS A 735 16.33 5.95 -46.80
CA LYS A 735 16.60 4.77 -45.98
C LYS A 735 17.97 4.85 -45.31
N GLN A 736 19.03 5.10 -46.08
CA GLN A 736 20.39 5.20 -45.55
C GLN A 736 20.53 6.33 -44.53
N ARG A 737 19.89 7.48 -44.75
CA ARG A 737 19.84 8.60 -43.79
C ARG A 737 19.16 8.19 -42.48
N LEU A 738 17.97 7.60 -42.54
CA LEU A 738 17.23 7.17 -41.35
C LEU A 738 17.97 6.05 -40.58
N THR A 739 18.51 5.04 -41.27
CA THR A 739 19.31 3.98 -40.65
C THR A 739 20.60 4.53 -40.02
N LYS A 740 21.30 5.47 -40.69
CA LYS A 740 22.50 6.12 -40.13
C LYS A 740 22.17 7.02 -38.94
N ALA A 741 21.03 7.71 -38.96
CA ALA A 741 20.56 8.53 -37.85
C ALA A 741 20.20 7.66 -36.62
N ARG A 742 19.45 6.56 -36.82
CA ARG A 742 19.20 5.55 -35.79
C ARG A 742 20.49 4.99 -35.20
N ALA A 743 21.44 4.58 -36.06
CA ALA A 743 22.75 4.09 -35.61
C ALA A 743 23.51 5.14 -34.78
N ARG A 744 23.54 6.41 -35.23
CA ARG A 744 24.17 7.52 -34.48
C ARG A 744 23.56 7.71 -33.09
N VAL A 745 22.22 7.73 -32.98
CA VAL A 745 21.53 7.87 -31.67
C VAL A 745 21.85 6.70 -30.76
N ARG A 746 21.82 5.47 -31.28
CA ARG A 746 22.14 4.26 -30.50
C ARG A 746 23.60 4.27 -30.05
N SER A 747 24.56 4.59 -30.94
CA SER A 747 25.98 4.73 -30.59
C SER A 747 26.21 5.80 -29.52
N TYR A 748 25.58 6.97 -29.65
CA TYR A 748 25.67 8.04 -28.65
C TYR A 748 25.15 7.60 -27.27
N LYS A 749 23.96 7.00 -27.21
CA LYS A 749 23.40 6.48 -25.94
C LYS A 749 24.27 5.38 -25.34
N MET A 750 24.80 4.49 -26.18
CA MET A 750 25.70 3.41 -25.76
C MET A 750 27.01 3.99 -25.18
N GLU A 751 27.58 5.02 -25.81
CA GLU A 751 28.75 5.75 -25.29
C GLU A 751 28.45 6.50 -23.98
N SER A 752 27.25 7.08 -23.83
CA SER A 752 26.80 7.69 -22.57
C SER A 752 26.64 6.66 -21.45
N ILE A 753 26.14 5.45 -21.75
CA ILE A 753 26.14 4.35 -20.77
C ILE A 753 27.60 3.95 -20.44
N ALA A 754 28.49 3.82 -21.42
CA ALA A 754 29.90 3.50 -21.17
C ALA A 754 30.58 4.48 -20.21
N LYS A 755 30.28 5.78 -20.34
CA LYS A 755 30.76 6.83 -19.42
C LYS A 755 30.18 6.70 -18.02
N LEU A 756 28.91 6.33 -17.89
CA LEU A 756 28.27 6.07 -16.58
C LEU A 756 28.87 4.89 -15.82
N ILE A 757 29.50 3.95 -16.51
CA ILE A 757 30.11 2.73 -15.93
C ILE A 757 31.64 2.71 -16.03
N ASP A 758 32.28 3.84 -16.35
CA ASP A 758 33.72 4.00 -16.55
C ASP A 758 34.37 2.97 -17.53
N TYR A 759 33.58 2.42 -18.45
CA TYR A 759 34.03 1.35 -19.35
C TYR A 759 34.82 1.92 -20.53
N LYS A 760 36.12 1.62 -20.57
CA LYS A 760 37.02 1.98 -21.67
C LYS A 760 36.67 1.16 -22.92
N ILE A 761 35.96 1.77 -23.86
CA ILE A 761 35.65 1.19 -25.18
C ILE A 761 36.97 0.86 -25.91
N PRO A 762 37.25 -0.40 -26.28
CA PRO A 762 38.43 -0.75 -27.06
C PRO A 762 38.37 -0.07 -28.44
N GLN A 763 39.42 0.68 -28.80
CA GLN A 763 39.48 1.56 -29.99
C GLN A 763 39.35 0.85 -31.36
N ASN A 764 39.22 -0.48 -31.41
CA ASN A 764 39.51 -1.27 -32.61
C ASN A 764 38.29 -1.85 -33.37
N ASN A 765 37.05 -1.47 -33.06
CA ASN A 765 35.86 -2.15 -33.63
C ASN A 765 34.69 -1.24 -34.09
N PHE A 766 34.97 -0.05 -34.62
CA PHE A 766 34.01 0.68 -35.47
C PHE A 766 34.71 1.19 -36.74
N PRO A 767 34.14 0.98 -37.95
CA PRO A 767 34.69 1.56 -39.16
C PRO A 767 34.52 3.08 -39.13
N ILE A 768 35.65 3.80 -39.11
CA ILE A 768 35.68 5.26 -39.02
C ILE A 768 35.07 5.87 -40.29
N GLY A 769 33.83 6.35 -40.17
CA GLY A 769 33.23 7.27 -41.14
C GLY A 769 33.96 8.62 -41.07
N THR A 770 34.40 9.12 -42.22
CA THR A 770 35.22 10.33 -42.35
C THR A 770 34.69 11.54 -41.57
N LYS A 771 35.58 12.20 -40.81
CA LYS A 771 35.36 13.57 -40.34
C LYS A 771 35.40 14.51 -41.56
N HIS A 772 34.36 15.31 -41.75
CA HIS A 772 34.39 16.49 -42.63
C HIS A 772 34.28 17.78 -41.80
N PRO A 773 34.80 18.91 -42.31
CA PRO A 773 35.25 20.02 -41.48
C PRO A 773 34.13 20.98 -41.04
N THR A 774 34.35 21.63 -39.90
CA THR A 774 33.61 22.80 -39.45
C THR A 774 33.83 24.00 -40.39
N PRO A 775 32.81 24.83 -40.67
CA PRO A 775 32.94 25.99 -41.55
C PRO A 775 33.77 27.10 -40.89
N SER A 776 34.79 27.59 -41.60
CA SER A 776 35.66 28.67 -41.14
C SER A 776 34.98 30.05 -41.22
N LYS A 777 35.00 30.80 -40.12
CA LYS A 777 34.71 32.25 -40.16
C LYS A 777 35.91 32.99 -40.74
N ARG A 778 35.69 33.75 -41.82
CA ARG A 778 36.65 34.73 -42.35
C ARG A 778 36.62 36.01 -41.51
N SER A 779 37.76 36.44 -40.98
CA SER A 779 38.01 37.86 -40.66
C SER A 779 39.51 38.18 -40.60
N GLY A 780 39.88 39.33 -41.18
CA GLY A 780 40.99 40.19 -40.72
C GLY A 780 42.43 39.67 -40.82
N ILE A 781 43.16 40.12 -41.85
CA ILE A 781 44.63 40.11 -41.87
C ILE A 781 45.16 41.23 -40.96
N VAL A 782 46.08 40.91 -40.02
CA VAL A 782 47.14 41.83 -39.57
C VAL A 782 48.44 41.01 -39.33
N ARG A 783 49.58 41.52 -39.82
CA ARG A 783 50.92 40.92 -39.68
C ARG A 783 51.65 41.39 -38.40
N ARG A 784 52.38 40.48 -37.73
CA ARG A 784 53.82 40.57 -37.32
C ARG A 784 54.16 39.30 -36.50
N VAL A 785 55.12 38.43 -36.85
CA VAL A 785 56.59 38.52 -37.07
C VAL A 785 57.38 38.13 -35.80
N ILE A 786 58.48 37.36 -35.99
CA ILE A 786 59.40 36.74 -35.01
C ILE A 786 58.83 35.46 -34.33
N GLY A 787 59.53 34.32 -34.24
CA GLY A 787 60.87 33.99 -34.77
C GLY A 787 61.24 32.50 -34.60
N ASN A 788 62.39 32.13 -35.19
CA ASN A 788 62.91 30.76 -35.34
C ASN A 788 63.28 30.05 -34.02
N ALA A 789 63.16 28.71 -34.00
CA ALA A 789 64.26 27.73 -33.89
C ALA A 789 63.72 26.35 -33.43
N ASP A 790 64.36 25.19 -33.62
CA ASP A 790 65.24 24.58 -34.63
C ASP A 790 65.63 23.19 -34.06
N GLN A 791 65.83 22.16 -34.89
CA GLN A 791 66.42 20.83 -34.54
C GLN A 791 65.65 19.92 -33.53
N GLY A 792 65.73 18.59 -33.55
CA GLY A 792 66.36 17.63 -34.49
C GLY A 792 66.45 16.21 -33.88
N GLU A 793 66.52 15.17 -34.73
CA GLU A 793 67.06 13.79 -34.44
C GLU A 793 66.35 12.91 -33.36
N GLU A 794 66.38 11.57 -33.35
CA GLU A 794 66.58 10.53 -34.40
C GLU A 794 65.91 9.20 -33.92
N ALA A 795 65.91 8.14 -34.74
CA ALA A 795 65.22 6.87 -34.46
C ALA A 795 66.16 5.71 -34.08
N VAL A 796 65.66 4.72 -33.31
CA VAL A 796 66.25 3.37 -33.20
C VAL A 796 65.16 2.29 -33.11
N GLU A 797 65.23 1.27 -33.97
CA GLU A 797 64.43 0.03 -33.92
C GLU A 797 65.13 -1.08 -33.12
N ALA A 798 64.36 -2.00 -32.52
CA ALA A 798 64.83 -3.34 -32.12
C ALA A 798 63.67 -4.35 -32.02
N ASP A 799 63.93 -5.60 -32.41
CA ASP A 799 62.97 -6.66 -32.74
C ASP A 799 62.60 -7.63 -31.58
N VAL A 800 61.32 -8.09 -31.57
CA VAL A 800 60.82 -9.52 -31.51
C VAL A 800 61.28 -10.44 -30.32
N PRO A 801 60.51 -11.47 -29.83
CA PRO A 801 59.31 -12.11 -30.39
C PRO A 801 58.06 -12.24 -29.48
N ILE A 802 56.97 -12.64 -30.14
CA ILE A 802 55.71 -13.14 -29.59
C ILE A 802 55.81 -14.66 -29.31
N VAL A 803 55.27 -15.13 -28.19
CA VAL A 803 54.91 -16.57 -28.00
C VAL A 803 53.46 -16.68 -27.53
N SER A 804 52.69 -17.49 -28.25
CA SER A 804 51.28 -17.77 -27.99
C SER A 804 51.07 -19.16 -27.39
N ASN A 805 50.24 -19.28 -26.34
CA ASN A 805 49.19 -20.31 -26.29
C ASN A 805 48.23 -20.10 -25.10
N PRO A 806 46.90 -20.35 -25.29
CA PRO A 806 45.92 -20.27 -24.21
C PRO A 806 45.73 -21.62 -23.49
N LEU A 807 45.43 -21.57 -22.18
CA LEU A 807 45.03 -22.75 -21.40
C LEU A 807 43.50 -22.95 -21.43
N THR A 808 43.08 -24.11 -21.93
CA THR A 808 41.69 -24.59 -21.90
C THR A 808 41.38 -25.34 -20.62
N VAL A 809 40.15 -25.18 -20.09
CA VAL A 809 39.59 -25.98 -19.00
C VAL A 809 38.25 -26.57 -19.49
N PRO A 810 37.94 -27.87 -19.24
CA PRO A 810 37.00 -28.61 -20.07
C PRO A 810 35.53 -28.49 -19.64
N ILE A 811 34.63 -28.54 -20.63
CA ILE A 811 33.18 -28.66 -20.44
C ILE A 811 32.80 -30.14 -20.35
N ALA A 812 32.15 -30.54 -19.25
CA ALA A 812 31.61 -31.88 -19.09
C ALA A 812 30.36 -32.09 -19.96
N LYS A 813 30.31 -33.20 -20.72
CA LYS A 813 29.13 -33.61 -21.48
C LYS A 813 28.18 -34.41 -20.58
N MET A 814 26.97 -33.90 -20.34
CA MET A 814 25.87 -34.74 -19.86
C MET A 814 25.32 -35.57 -21.03
N THR A 815 25.33 -36.89 -20.88
CA THR A 815 24.71 -37.84 -21.81
C THR A 815 23.23 -38.02 -21.47
N VAL A 816 22.35 -37.69 -22.42
CA VAL A 816 20.93 -38.04 -22.33
C VAL A 816 20.78 -39.51 -22.70
N LYS A 817 20.37 -40.35 -21.73
CA LYS A 817 19.81 -41.67 -22.02
C LYS A 817 18.37 -41.52 -22.48
N LYS A 818 18.04 -42.14 -23.61
CA LYS A 818 16.67 -42.60 -23.88
C LYS A 818 16.46 -43.91 -23.12
N GLU A 819 15.28 -44.08 -22.54
CA GLU A 819 14.72 -45.40 -22.25
C GLU A 819 13.33 -45.43 -22.90
N ASP A 820 13.11 -46.44 -23.75
CA ASP A 820 11.84 -46.74 -24.41
C ASP A 820 11.17 -47.91 -23.66
N ASN A 821 9.84 -47.89 -23.56
CA ASN A 821 8.91 -49.01 -23.29
C ASN A 821 9.22 -50.03 -22.16
N GLU A 822 8.40 -50.04 -21.11
CA GLU A 822 7.22 -50.94 -21.00
C GLU A 822 6.15 -50.37 -20.05
#